data_AF-A0AAJ2WN60-F1
#
_entry.id   AF-A0AAJ2WN60-F1
#
_cell.length_a   1.000
_cell.length_b   1.000
_cell.length_c   1.000
_cell.angle_alpha   90.00
_cell.angle_beta   90.00
_cell.angle_gamma   90.00
#
_symmetry.space_group_name_H-M   'P 1'
#
loop_
_entity.id
_entity.type
_entity.pdbx_description
1 polymer ?
#
loop_
_entity_poly.entity_id
_entity_poly.type
_entity_poly.pdbx_seq_one_letter_code
_entity_poly.pdbx_strand_id
1 'polypeptide(L)'
;MALRTTLAGLLLALAVGHAAAADLPWSLPADASPAQVDAALQALGKGVLKSPSLTDAQRGHALLAVGQTAEARQSIQQARASLASDGDTAAVQRWVPMLLLATAGERDTAAYARAFHGAFAALDDVAAVQADAALSVEPAPVRAQLEQAIAAQAGAATIGEAVALDLLRLRAVLRAQTLAAALAPPLVAAEEQRRFAIDDALRIPAGDGVVLSAQLARPRAASAALPTAMLFTIYTDPPKNRLKMLLAAAHGYAGIVVDARGKGQGIGTIAPYEHDGNDATAAIDWISRQPWSDGRVAMYGGSYEGFTAWAAARHHHPALKTIVPYVAAIPGQGLPMENNVFLSANYGWAFYVANGPMLDKATYAQNRRWSQLGRRWYASGRPYRQIDQVDGTPNPWLQRWLAHPSYDAYWQAMVPHGNQFNDIRIPVLTITGYYDDGQISALQYFKDHLQHRPDTDHALLIGPYDHGGAQSALKPMQLREYELDPVAQFDTPALTFQWLDHVLRGAPRPALVPDRVNYQLMGANTWGHAATLEAAAGDHRRYHLSADQASSDGYHRLQEQPPVAGQLQQTVDLADRNEMRHGYYPFPIIAARDEVDTALSFVSAPFTRPMDMVGSFSGDLKVRINKRDFDFTVTLYELRADGRRMQLSYYMGRASHVRDPTTRQLLQPGQWTRLPFDRTRMVARRLAAGSRLLVKVDVLKDAMHQVNHGTGRDVSDESVADAGEPLRVDWHSDSMVSIPLQPVTPDG
;
A
#
# COMPACT_ATOMS: atom_id res chain seq x y z
N MET A 1 -2.80 -15.74 5.52
CA MET A 1 -4.17 -15.72 4.95
C MET A 1 -4.16 -14.98 3.62
N ALA A 2 -3.31 -15.44 2.68
CA ALA A 2 -3.24 -14.94 1.32
C ALA A 2 -4.00 -15.94 0.44
N LEU A 3 -5.31 -15.83 0.45
CA LEU A 3 -6.15 -16.41 -0.59
C LEU A 3 -6.97 -15.25 -1.15
N ARG A 4 -6.86 -15.06 -2.46
CA ARG A 4 -7.63 -14.14 -3.31
C ARG A 4 -7.15 -12.69 -3.43
N THR A 5 -5.85 -12.48 -3.63
CA THR A 5 -5.31 -11.27 -4.27
C THR A 5 -4.49 -11.63 -5.50
N THR A 6 -5.14 -12.26 -6.49
CA THR A 6 -4.73 -12.24 -7.92
C THR A 6 -5.91 -12.77 -8.74
N LEU A 7 -6.97 -11.98 -8.81
CA LEU A 7 -7.97 -12.03 -9.87
C LEU A 7 -8.60 -10.65 -9.95
N ALA A 8 -7.77 -9.65 -10.30
CA ALA A 8 -8.28 -8.38 -10.80
C ALA A 8 -8.74 -8.61 -12.26
N GLY A 9 -9.85 -9.33 -12.41
CA GLY A 9 -10.72 -9.11 -13.55
C GLY A 9 -11.29 -7.71 -13.40
N LEU A 10 -11.02 -6.85 -14.37
CA LEU A 10 -11.52 -5.48 -14.42
C LEU A 10 -13.05 -5.53 -14.64
N LEU A 11 -13.81 -5.72 -13.57
CA LEU A 11 -15.27 -5.52 -13.61
C LEU A 11 -15.53 -4.01 -13.47
N LEU A 12 -15.64 -3.32 -14.61
CA LEU A 12 -16.32 -2.04 -14.67
C LEU A 12 -17.82 -2.31 -14.41
N ALA A 13 -18.27 -2.10 -13.19
CA ALA A 13 -19.70 -2.04 -12.87
C ALA A 13 -20.10 -0.57 -12.68
N LEU A 14 -20.38 0.12 -13.79
CA LEU A 14 -21.19 1.33 -13.75
C LEU A 14 -22.64 0.92 -13.49
N ALA A 15 -23.13 1.17 -12.27
CA ALA A 15 -24.53 1.05 -11.94
C ALA A 15 -25.31 2.20 -12.60
N VAL A 16 -25.74 1.97 -13.84
CA VAL A 16 -26.88 2.66 -14.46
C VAL A 16 -27.86 1.56 -14.83
N GLY A 17 -29.15 1.74 -14.54
CA GLY A 17 -30.17 0.71 -14.78
C GLY A 17 -30.14 0.22 -16.24
N HIS A 18 -29.67 -1.01 -16.45
CA HIS A 18 -29.67 -1.67 -17.75
C HIS A 18 -30.71 -2.77 -17.75
N ALA A 19 -31.54 -2.77 -18.80
CA ALA A 19 -32.32 -3.93 -19.23
C ALA A 19 -31.40 -5.16 -19.29
N ALA A 20 -31.92 -6.33 -18.93
CA ALA A 20 -31.17 -7.59 -18.95
C ALA A 20 -30.44 -7.75 -20.31
N ALA A 21 -29.11 -7.71 -20.28
CA ALA A 21 -28.27 -7.90 -21.46
C ALA A 21 -28.52 -9.30 -22.04
N ALA A 22 -28.62 -9.40 -23.37
CA ALA A 22 -28.90 -10.66 -24.04
C ALA A 22 -27.69 -11.61 -23.92
N ASP A 23 -27.95 -12.85 -23.51
CA ASP A 23 -26.98 -13.94 -23.52
C ASP A 23 -26.45 -14.18 -24.94
N LEU A 24 -25.13 -14.20 -25.10
CA LEU A 24 -24.47 -14.38 -26.38
C LEU A 24 -24.17 -15.86 -26.62
N PRO A 25 -24.41 -16.40 -27.85
CA PRO A 25 -24.07 -17.77 -28.17
C PRO A 25 -22.60 -18.08 -27.92
N TRP A 26 -22.33 -19.16 -27.21
CA TRP A 26 -20.99 -19.65 -26.91
C TRP A 26 -20.95 -21.16 -27.09
N SER A 27 -19.94 -21.66 -27.79
CA SER A 27 -19.76 -23.09 -27.95
C SER A 27 -18.28 -23.38 -28.07
N LEU A 28 -17.73 -24.03 -27.03
CA LEU A 28 -16.35 -24.43 -26.97
C LEU A 28 -16.25 -25.81 -26.30
N PRO A 29 -15.81 -26.85 -27.02
CA PRO A 29 -15.55 -28.17 -26.45
C PRO A 29 -14.54 -28.11 -25.30
N ALA A 30 -14.66 -29.02 -24.33
CA ALA A 30 -13.73 -29.08 -23.19
C ALA A 30 -12.27 -29.38 -23.61
N ASP A 31 -12.09 -30.03 -24.76
CA ASP A 31 -10.82 -30.39 -25.41
C ASP A 31 -10.52 -29.51 -26.63
N ALA A 32 -11.09 -28.31 -26.72
CA ALA A 32 -10.95 -27.43 -27.88
C ALA A 32 -9.47 -27.13 -28.21
N SER A 33 -9.12 -27.33 -29.48
CA SER A 33 -7.83 -26.91 -30.03
C SER A 33 -7.69 -25.39 -30.04
N PRO A 34 -6.47 -24.84 -30.08
CA PRO A 34 -6.25 -23.39 -30.20
C PRO A 34 -6.99 -22.73 -31.38
N ALA A 35 -7.16 -23.45 -32.50
CA ALA A 35 -7.91 -22.96 -33.65
C ALA A 35 -9.42 -22.86 -33.38
N GLN A 36 -9.99 -23.82 -32.63
CA GLN A 36 -11.39 -23.77 -32.22
C GLN A 36 -11.64 -22.65 -31.20
N VAL A 37 -10.71 -22.44 -30.27
CA VAL A 37 -10.74 -21.29 -29.34
C VAL A 37 -10.73 -19.97 -30.11
N ASP A 38 -9.83 -19.83 -31.10
CA ASP A 38 -9.74 -18.63 -31.92
C ASP A 38 -11.05 -18.36 -32.69
N ALA A 39 -11.61 -19.40 -33.32
CA ALA A 39 -12.87 -19.33 -34.04
C ALA A 39 -14.05 -18.95 -33.13
N ALA A 40 -14.14 -19.52 -31.93
CA ALA A 40 -15.17 -19.20 -30.95
C ALA A 40 -15.08 -17.72 -30.52
N LEU A 41 -13.88 -17.23 -30.22
CA LEU A 41 -13.67 -15.82 -29.87
C LEU A 41 -13.94 -14.88 -31.07
N GLN A 42 -13.69 -15.32 -32.31
CA GLN A 42 -14.06 -14.54 -33.50
C GLN A 42 -15.58 -14.44 -33.67
N ALA A 43 -16.30 -15.55 -33.51
CA ALA A 43 -17.75 -15.58 -33.58
C ALA A 43 -18.37 -14.72 -32.49
N LEU A 44 -17.86 -14.83 -31.27
CA LEU A 44 -18.27 -14.01 -30.13
C LEU A 44 -18.10 -12.51 -30.41
N GLY A 45 -16.94 -12.10 -30.90
CA GLY A 45 -16.68 -10.70 -31.24
C GLY A 45 -17.60 -10.15 -32.32
N LYS A 46 -17.87 -10.93 -33.37
CA LYS A 46 -18.86 -10.56 -34.41
C LYS A 46 -20.28 -10.45 -33.84
N GLY A 47 -20.62 -11.23 -32.82
CA GLY A 47 -21.88 -11.12 -32.08
C GLY A 47 -21.96 -9.82 -31.29
N VAL A 48 -20.95 -9.56 -30.43
CA VAL A 48 -20.84 -8.37 -29.59
C VAL A 48 -20.90 -7.08 -30.41
N LEU A 49 -20.22 -7.02 -31.56
CA LEU A 49 -20.16 -5.82 -32.40
C LEU A 49 -21.51 -5.36 -32.97
N LYS A 50 -22.53 -6.23 -32.96
CA LYS A 50 -23.91 -5.88 -33.34
C LYS A 50 -24.61 -5.03 -32.27
N SER A 51 -24.08 -5.00 -31.04
CA SER A 51 -24.62 -4.20 -29.96
C SER A 51 -24.40 -2.71 -30.24
N PRO A 52 -25.47 -1.88 -30.23
CA PRO A 52 -25.34 -0.43 -30.43
C PRO A 52 -24.84 0.30 -29.17
N SER A 53 -24.87 -0.33 -28.00
CA SER A 53 -24.54 0.28 -26.70
C SER A 53 -23.05 0.20 -26.33
N LEU A 54 -22.19 -0.34 -27.19
CA LEU A 54 -20.76 -0.44 -26.90
C LEU A 54 -20.12 0.94 -26.80
N THR A 55 -19.42 1.16 -25.69
CA THR A 55 -18.45 2.26 -25.58
C THR A 55 -17.35 2.12 -26.63
N ASP A 56 -16.67 3.22 -26.98
CA ASP A 56 -15.56 3.19 -27.93
C ASP A 56 -14.44 2.25 -27.49
N ALA A 57 -14.18 2.16 -26.18
CA ALA A 57 -13.21 1.22 -25.62
C ALA A 57 -13.62 -0.25 -25.87
N GLN A 58 -14.88 -0.60 -25.55
CA GLN A 58 -15.40 -1.96 -25.77
C GLN A 58 -15.42 -2.33 -27.26
N ARG A 59 -15.86 -1.39 -28.10
CA ARG A 59 -15.89 -1.56 -29.56
C ARG A 59 -14.48 -1.75 -30.11
N GLY A 60 -13.52 -0.92 -29.69
CA GLY A 60 -12.12 -1.03 -30.09
C GLY A 60 -11.49 -2.38 -29.74
N HIS A 61 -11.71 -2.88 -28.52
CA HIS A 61 -11.27 -4.22 -28.11
C HIS A 61 -11.92 -5.32 -28.96
N ALA A 62 -13.24 -5.28 -29.16
CA ALA A 62 -13.94 -6.30 -29.93
C ALA A 62 -13.48 -6.33 -31.40
N LEU A 63 -13.30 -5.16 -32.03
CA LEU A 63 -12.77 -5.03 -33.40
C LEU A 63 -11.35 -5.57 -33.51
N LEU A 64 -10.46 -5.21 -32.57
CA LEU A 64 -9.12 -5.77 -32.51
C LEU A 64 -9.15 -7.28 -32.32
N ALA A 65 -9.99 -7.80 -31.42
CA ALA A 65 -10.09 -9.22 -31.13
C ALA A 65 -10.47 -10.04 -32.37
N VAL A 66 -11.29 -9.51 -33.27
CA VAL A 66 -11.68 -10.17 -34.53
C VAL A 66 -10.80 -9.81 -35.73
N GLY A 67 -9.79 -8.95 -35.54
CA GLY A 67 -8.82 -8.57 -36.59
C GLY A 67 -9.27 -7.47 -37.54
N GLN A 68 -10.31 -6.70 -37.19
CA GLN A 68 -10.77 -5.52 -37.94
C GLN A 68 -9.98 -4.28 -37.50
N THR A 69 -8.73 -4.17 -37.94
CA THR A 69 -7.77 -3.17 -37.44
C THR A 69 -8.10 -1.73 -37.85
N ALA A 70 -8.64 -1.51 -39.05
CA ALA A 70 -8.95 -0.18 -39.56
C ALA A 70 -10.08 0.50 -38.75
N GLU A 71 -11.18 -0.21 -38.54
CA GLU A 71 -12.30 0.26 -37.72
C GLU A 71 -11.88 0.37 -36.24
N ALA A 72 -11.08 -0.60 -35.76
CA ALA A 72 -10.59 -0.56 -34.38
C ALA A 72 -9.79 0.72 -34.10
N ARG A 73 -8.99 1.17 -35.07
CA ARG A 73 -8.17 2.38 -34.93
C ARG A 73 -9.03 3.60 -34.57
N GLN A 74 -10.18 3.78 -35.23
CA GLN A 74 -11.07 4.91 -34.97
C GLN A 74 -11.63 4.87 -33.54
N SER A 75 -12.18 3.73 -33.11
CA SER A 75 -12.72 3.57 -31.76
C SER A 75 -11.64 3.72 -30.68
N ILE A 76 -10.42 3.21 -30.93
CA ILE A 76 -9.29 3.39 -30.00
C ILE A 76 -8.90 4.87 -29.90
N GLN A 77 -8.90 5.62 -31.01
CA GLN A 77 -8.62 7.06 -30.98
C GLN A 77 -9.68 7.83 -30.19
N GLN A 78 -10.95 7.48 -30.32
CA GLN A 78 -12.05 8.09 -29.55
C GLN A 78 -11.94 7.77 -28.06
N ALA A 79 -11.68 6.52 -27.70
CA ALA A 79 -11.45 6.11 -26.31
C ALA A 79 -10.27 6.87 -25.67
N ARG A 80 -9.17 7.05 -26.42
CA ARG A 80 -8.02 7.85 -25.98
C ARG A 80 -8.36 9.33 -25.83
N ALA A 81 -9.17 9.90 -26.73
CA ALA A 81 -9.59 11.29 -26.63
C ALA A 81 -10.45 11.54 -25.39
N SER A 82 -11.34 10.61 -25.04
CA SER A 82 -12.14 10.67 -23.80
C SER A 82 -11.24 10.63 -22.56
N LEU A 83 -10.28 9.71 -22.50
CA LEU A 83 -9.34 9.65 -21.38
C LEU A 83 -8.50 10.92 -21.25
N ALA A 84 -8.12 11.52 -22.37
CA ALA A 84 -7.39 12.78 -22.39
C ALA A 84 -8.24 13.96 -21.90
N SER A 85 -9.54 14.02 -22.25
CA SER A 85 -10.44 15.05 -21.73
C SER A 85 -10.68 14.92 -20.22
N ASP A 86 -10.58 13.70 -19.70
CA ASP A 86 -10.69 13.40 -18.27
C ASP A 86 -9.37 13.67 -17.50
N GLY A 87 -8.30 14.04 -18.21
CA GLY A 87 -6.99 14.34 -17.63
C GLY A 87 -6.14 13.10 -17.28
N ASP A 88 -6.59 11.88 -17.62
CA ASP A 88 -5.87 10.64 -17.34
C ASP A 88 -4.85 10.32 -18.45
N THR A 89 -3.79 11.13 -18.49
CA THR A 89 -2.71 11.02 -19.49
C THR A 89 -2.01 9.66 -19.46
N ALA A 90 -1.85 9.06 -18.27
CA ALA A 90 -1.28 7.73 -18.12
C ALA A 90 -2.19 6.65 -18.74
N ALA A 91 -3.52 6.77 -18.62
CA ALA A 91 -4.45 5.86 -19.29
C ALA A 91 -4.40 5.95 -20.80
N VAL A 92 -4.24 7.16 -21.34
CA VAL A 92 -4.08 7.36 -22.78
C VAL A 92 -2.92 6.53 -23.33
N GLN A 93 -1.80 6.42 -22.60
CA GLN A 93 -0.62 5.69 -23.05
C GLN A 93 -0.75 4.17 -22.95
N ARG A 94 -1.61 3.64 -22.06
CA ARG A 94 -1.89 2.19 -21.99
C ARG A 94 -2.55 1.65 -23.27
N TRP A 95 -3.14 2.51 -24.09
CA TRP A 95 -3.72 2.14 -25.39
C TRP A 95 -2.70 2.09 -26.53
N VAL A 96 -1.45 2.54 -26.32
CA VAL A 96 -0.43 2.59 -27.39
C VAL A 96 -0.19 1.23 -28.04
N PRO A 97 0.01 0.10 -27.32
CA PRO A 97 0.19 -1.20 -27.96
C PRO A 97 -0.96 -1.57 -28.91
N MET A 98 -2.20 -1.30 -28.49
CA MET A 98 -3.40 -1.56 -29.28
C MET A 98 -3.54 -0.62 -30.47
N LEU A 99 -3.18 0.65 -30.32
CA LEU A 99 -3.14 1.60 -31.43
C LEU A 99 -2.11 1.21 -32.49
N LEU A 100 -0.93 0.74 -32.07
CA LEU A 100 0.10 0.27 -32.98
C LEU A 100 -0.38 -0.97 -33.75
N LEU A 101 -0.99 -1.94 -33.05
CA LEU A 101 -1.62 -3.09 -33.70
C LEU A 101 -2.71 -2.65 -34.70
N ALA A 102 -3.60 -1.74 -34.31
CA ALA A 102 -4.68 -1.24 -35.17
C ALA A 102 -4.15 -0.48 -36.41
N THR A 103 -2.99 0.16 -36.29
CA THR A 103 -2.39 0.97 -37.37
C THR A 103 -1.52 0.13 -38.31
N ALA A 104 -0.75 -0.82 -37.78
CA ALA A 104 0.23 -1.58 -38.53
C ALA A 104 -0.26 -2.96 -39.00
N GLY A 105 -1.25 -3.54 -38.33
CA GLY A 105 -1.58 -4.96 -38.49
C GLY A 105 -0.53 -5.88 -37.84
N GLU A 106 -0.64 -7.19 -38.07
CA GLU A 106 0.10 -8.20 -37.27
C GLU A 106 1.45 -8.64 -37.83
N ARG A 107 1.82 -8.28 -39.07
CA ARG A 107 2.93 -8.93 -39.78
C ARG A 107 3.79 -8.04 -40.68
N ASP A 108 3.69 -6.72 -40.54
CA ASP A 108 4.54 -5.78 -41.29
C ASP A 108 5.43 -4.98 -40.32
N THR A 109 6.69 -5.40 -40.21
CA THR A 109 7.71 -4.73 -39.39
C THR A 109 7.91 -3.26 -39.81
N ALA A 110 7.86 -2.96 -41.11
CA ALA A 110 8.04 -1.60 -41.61
C ALA A 110 6.80 -0.74 -41.31
N ALA A 111 5.59 -1.29 -41.43
CA ALA A 111 4.38 -0.60 -41.00
C ALA A 111 4.35 -0.37 -39.49
N TYR A 112 4.81 -1.34 -38.69
CA TYR A 112 4.90 -1.20 -37.24
C TYR A 112 5.87 -0.08 -36.86
N ALA A 113 7.06 -0.05 -37.45
CA ALA A 113 8.02 1.04 -37.23
C ALA A 113 7.45 2.41 -37.63
N ARG A 114 6.76 2.52 -38.78
CA ARG A 114 6.09 3.77 -39.19
C ARG A 114 4.99 4.18 -38.20
N ALA A 115 4.18 3.23 -37.75
CA ALA A 115 3.13 3.47 -36.76
C ALA A 115 3.72 3.93 -35.41
N PHE A 116 4.80 3.28 -34.96
CA PHE A 116 5.54 3.64 -33.76
C PHE A 116 6.07 5.07 -33.85
N HIS A 117 6.84 5.39 -34.89
CA HIS A 117 7.38 6.74 -35.06
C HIS A 117 6.28 7.80 -35.16
N GLY A 118 5.18 7.51 -35.86
CA GLY A 118 4.03 8.40 -35.93
C GLY A 118 3.35 8.62 -34.58
N ALA A 119 3.23 7.58 -33.76
CA ALA A 119 2.65 7.68 -32.42
C ALA A 119 3.56 8.44 -31.44
N PHE A 120 4.88 8.24 -31.53
CA PHE A 120 5.86 8.81 -30.59
C PHE A 120 6.35 10.22 -30.95
N ALA A 121 6.27 10.62 -32.23
CA ALA A 121 6.76 11.93 -32.67
C ALA A 121 6.08 13.13 -31.97
N ALA A 122 4.83 12.96 -31.54
CA ALA A 122 4.06 14.00 -30.87
C ALA A 122 4.06 13.89 -29.33
N LEU A 123 4.68 12.85 -28.76
CA LEU A 123 4.71 12.66 -27.31
C LEU A 123 5.83 13.50 -26.68
N ASP A 124 5.49 14.19 -25.59
CA ASP A 124 6.48 14.67 -24.65
C ASP A 124 7.21 13.50 -23.98
N ASP A 125 8.27 13.80 -23.22
CA ASP A 125 9.10 12.77 -22.61
C ASP A 125 8.34 11.92 -21.58
N VAL A 126 7.38 12.49 -20.86
CA VAL A 126 6.61 11.77 -19.83
C VAL A 126 5.66 10.78 -20.49
N ALA A 127 4.90 11.24 -21.48
CA ALA A 127 4.01 10.41 -22.26
C ALA A 127 4.76 9.32 -23.03
N ALA A 128 5.96 9.60 -23.54
CA ALA A 128 6.81 8.62 -24.20
C ALA A 128 7.24 7.51 -23.23
N VAL A 129 7.75 7.85 -22.05
CA VAL A 129 8.15 6.85 -21.02
C VAL A 129 6.96 6.01 -20.56
N GLN A 130 5.77 6.61 -20.41
CA GLN A 130 4.55 5.87 -20.07
C GLN A 130 4.09 4.94 -21.20
N ALA A 131 4.25 5.36 -22.47
CA ALA A 131 3.96 4.53 -23.63
C ALA A 131 4.95 3.35 -23.74
N ASP A 132 6.25 3.59 -23.50
CA ASP A 132 7.29 2.57 -23.45
C ASP A 132 7.00 1.52 -22.38
N ALA A 133 6.55 1.95 -21.20
CA ALA A 133 6.13 1.06 -20.13
C ALA A 133 4.96 0.15 -20.55
N ALA A 134 3.98 0.70 -21.29
CA ALA A 134 2.85 -0.08 -21.81
C ALA A 134 3.28 -1.09 -22.89
N LEU A 135 4.32 -0.79 -23.67
CA LEU A 135 4.89 -1.68 -24.70
C LEU A 135 5.76 -2.79 -24.11
N SER A 136 6.32 -2.59 -22.92
CA SER A 136 7.23 -3.53 -22.25
C SER A 136 6.51 -4.56 -21.37
N VAL A 137 5.18 -4.63 -21.42
CA VAL A 137 4.39 -5.59 -20.65
C VAL A 137 4.51 -6.98 -21.27
N GLU A 138 5.01 -7.93 -20.47
CA GLU A 138 5.14 -9.32 -20.88
C GLU A 138 3.78 -9.96 -21.26
N PRO A 139 3.67 -10.69 -22.39
CA PRO A 139 2.40 -11.29 -22.80
C PRO A 139 1.94 -12.48 -21.94
N ALA A 140 2.84 -13.16 -21.24
CA ALA A 140 2.56 -14.42 -20.55
C ALA A 140 1.48 -14.32 -19.46
N PRO A 141 1.47 -13.30 -18.58
CA PRO A 141 0.39 -13.12 -17.60
C PRO A 141 -0.99 -12.94 -18.23
N VAL A 142 -1.11 -12.14 -19.30
CA VAL A 142 -2.40 -11.91 -19.98
C VAL A 142 -2.87 -13.18 -20.70
N ARG A 143 -1.94 -13.95 -21.26
CA ARG A 143 -2.23 -15.28 -21.84
C ARG A 143 -2.85 -16.21 -20.79
N ALA A 144 -2.22 -16.34 -19.63
CA ALA A 144 -2.74 -17.18 -18.54
C ALA A 144 -4.11 -16.71 -18.05
N GLN A 145 -4.34 -15.39 -17.96
CA GLN A 145 -5.66 -14.84 -17.62
C GLN A 145 -6.72 -15.20 -18.66
N LEU A 146 -6.41 -15.06 -19.95
CA LEU A 146 -7.32 -15.42 -21.03
C LEU A 146 -7.65 -16.92 -21.01
N GLU A 147 -6.64 -17.78 -20.87
CA GLU A 147 -6.80 -19.23 -20.78
C GLU A 147 -7.68 -19.62 -19.59
N GLN A 148 -7.46 -19.02 -18.42
CA GLN A 148 -8.29 -19.25 -17.24
C GLN A 148 -9.73 -18.75 -17.43
N ALA A 149 -9.93 -17.57 -18.02
CA ALA A 149 -11.24 -17.01 -18.28
C ALA A 149 -12.04 -17.87 -19.27
N ILE A 150 -11.38 -18.40 -20.31
CA ILE A 150 -11.97 -19.34 -21.27
C ILE A 150 -12.34 -20.65 -20.58
N ALA A 151 -11.43 -21.22 -19.79
CA ALA A 151 -11.67 -22.47 -19.06
C ALA A 151 -12.86 -22.35 -18.09
N ALA A 152 -13.08 -21.18 -17.49
CA ALA A 152 -14.23 -20.91 -16.64
C ALA A 152 -15.59 -20.94 -17.39
N GLN A 153 -15.58 -20.84 -18.73
CA GLN A 153 -16.76 -20.91 -19.58
C GLN A 153 -16.88 -22.25 -20.34
N ALA A 154 -16.08 -23.26 -19.98
CA ALA A 154 -16.10 -24.57 -20.62
C ALA A 154 -17.47 -25.23 -20.45
N GLY A 155 -18.06 -25.70 -21.57
CA GLY A 155 -19.37 -26.37 -21.57
C GLY A 155 -20.59 -25.44 -21.49
N ALA A 156 -20.42 -24.13 -21.39
CA ALA A 156 -21.54 -23.19 -21.48
C ALA A 156 -22.06 -23.11 -22.93
N ALA A 157 -23.39 -22.97 -23.10
CA ALA A 157 -24.03 -22.75 -24.40
C ALA A 157 -24.20 -21.26 -24.74
N THR A 158 -24.17 -20.41 -23.71
CA THR A 158 -24.21 -18.96 -23.80
C THR A 158 -23.29 -18.36 -22.74
N ILE A 159 -22.85 -17.12 -22.96
CA ILE A 159 -22.16 -16.32 -21.93
C ILE A 159 -22.75 -14.91 -21.88
N GLY A 160 -22.77 -14.31 -20.70
CA GLY A 160 -23.24 -12.94 -20.50
C GLY A 160 -22.33 -11.91 -21.18
N GLU A 161 -22.91 -10.76 -21.56
CA GLU A 161 -22.21 -9.69 -22.29
C GLU A 161 -20.94 -9.20 -21.58
N ALA A 162 -20.96 -9.04 -20.25
CA ALA A 162 -19.78 -8.62 -19.48
C ALA A 162 -18.61 -9.62 -19.60
N VAL A 163 -18.90 -10.92 -19.54
CA VAL A 163 -17.90 -11.98 -19.72
C VAL A 163 -17.37 -11.98 -21.15
N ALA A 164 -18.26 -11.82 -22.13
CA ALA A 164 -17.88 -11.75 -23.53
C ALA A 164 -16.93 -10.58 -23.82
N LEU A 165 -17.24 -9.39 -23.29
CA LEU A 165 -16.41 -8.20 -23.41
C LEU A 165 -15.03 -8.39 -22.76
N ASP A 166 -14.96 -9.05 -21.60
CA ASP A 166 -13.68 -9.31 -20.94
C ASP A 166 -12.81 -10.31 -21.72
N LEU A 167 -13.40 -11.38 -22.27
CA LEU A 167 -12.69 -12.32 -23.14
C LEU A 167 -12.12 -11.62 -24.40
N LEU A 168 -12.91 -10.76 -25.03
CA LEU A 168 -12.47 -10.00 -26.21
C LEU A 168 -11.39 -8.97 -25.87
N ARG A 169 -11.51 -8.28 -24.72
CA ARG A 169 -10.47 -7.39 -24.19
C ARG A 169 -9.16 -8.14 -23.97
N LEU A 170 -9.19 -9.26 -23.23
CA LEU A 170 -8.01 -10.08 -22.96
C LEU A 170 -7.35 -10.56 -24.25
N ARG A 171 -8.13 -11.01 -25.24
CA ARG A 171 -7.62 -11.39 -26.56
C ARG A 171 -6.96 -10.22 -27.30
N ALA A 172 -7.61 -9.04 -27.34
CA ALA A 172 -7.07 -7.85 -28.00
C ALA A 172 -5.75 -7.40 -27.35
N VAL A 173 -5.69 -7.36 -26.02
CA VAL A 173 -4.49 -7.03 -25.26
C VAL A 173 -3.39 -8.06 -25.51
N LEU A 174 -3.69 -9.36 -25.48
CA LEU A 174 -2.72 -10.41 -25.76
C LEU A 174 -2.12 -10.28 -27.17
N ARG A 175 -2.95 -9.99 -28.18
CA ARG A 175 -2.49 -9.75 -29.56
C ARG A 175 -1.55 -8.54 -29.63
N ALA A 176 -1.95 -7.43 -29.02
CA ALA A 176 -1.16 -6.20 -29.02
C ALA A 176 0.19 -6.37 -28.29
N GLN A 177 0.19 -7.00 -27.11
CA GLN A 177 1.40 -7.27 -26.33
C GLN A 177 2.33 -8.27 -27.03
N THR A 178 1.78 -9.31 -27.66
CA THR A 178 2.60 -10.27 -28.43
C THR A 178 3.32 -9.58 -29.58
N LEU A 179 2.63 -8.68 -30.30
CA LEU A 179 3.25 -7.89 -31.37
C LEU A 179 4.29 -6.90 -30.82
N ALA A 180 3.96 -6.19 -29.74
CA ALA A 180 4.87 -5.25 -29.10
C ALA A 180 6.14 -5.93 -28.58
N ALA A 181 6.03 -7.06 -27.87
CA ALA A 181 7.17 -7.83 -27.38
C ALA A 181 8.12 -8.28 -28.52
N ALA A 182 7.58 -8.53 -29.72
CA ALA A 182 8.37 -8.92 -30.87
C ALA A 182 9.06 -7.74 -31.58
N LEU A 183 8.41 -6.56 -31.65
CA LEU A 183 8.83 -5.49 -32.57
C LEU A 183 9.22 -4.16 -31.89
N ALA A 184 8.70 -3.88 -30.69
CA ALA A 184 8.93 -2.63 -29.99
C ALA A 184 10.35 -2.48 -29.38
N PRO A 185 11.03 -3.51 -28.84
CA PRO A 185 12.27 -3.33 -28.10
C PRO A 185 13.36 -2.48 -28.79
N PRO A 186 13.73 -2.72 -30.08
CA PRO A 186 14.73 -1.89 -30.75
C PRO A 186 14.25 -0.45 -31.01
N LEU A 187 12.95 -0.24 -31.20
CA LEU A 187 12.35 1.07 -31.44
C LEU A 187 12.29 1.90 -30.15
N VAL A 188 11.88 1.28 -29.04
CA VAL A 188 11.90 1.85 -27.70
C VAL A 188 13.32 2.23 -27.31
N ALA A 189 14.29 1.33 -27.49
CA ALA A 189 15.69 1.62 -27.18
C ALA A 189 16.23 2.81 -27.99
N ALA A 190 15.90 2.91 -29.28
CA ALA A 190 16.30 4.05 -30.11
C ALA A 190 15.63 5.36 -29.66
N GLU A 191 14.37 5.31 -29.25
CA GLU A 191 13.61 6.47 -28.77
C GLU A 191 14.12 6.94 -27.39
N GLU A 192 14.36 6.03 -26.45
CA GLU A 192 15.00 6.31 -25.17
C GLU A 192 16.38 6.95 -25.39
N GLN A 193 17.20 6.38 -26.28
CA GLN A 193 18.51 6.94 -26.60
C GLN A 193 18.42 8.30 -27.29
N ARG A 194 17.34 8.62 -28.00
CA ARG A 194 17.12 9.93 -28.60
C ARG A 194 16.78 10.98 -27.54
N ARG A 195 15.97 10.61 -26.54
CA ARG A 195 15.47 11.51 -25.49
C ARG A 195 16.43 11.66 -24.33
N PHE A 196 17.12 10.59 -23.95
CA PHE A 196 17.91 10.52 -22.72
C PHE A 196 19.36 10.10 -22.96
N ALA A 197 20.26 10.68 -22.16
CA ALA A 197 21.59 10.16 -21.92
C ALA A 197 21.51 9.23 -20.72
N ILE A 198 21.74 7.93 -20.95
CA ILE A 198 21.56 6.86 -19.96
C ILE A 198 22.91 6.24 -19.62
N ASP A 199 23.18 6.07 -18.33
CA ASP A 199 24.29 5.29 -17.78
C ASP A 199 23.71 4.20 -16.87
N ASP A 200 23.74 2.96 -17.36
CA ASP A 200 23.16 1.79 -16.66
C ASP A 200 24.17 1.10 -15.71
N ALA A 201 25.40 1.61 -15.60
CA ALA A 201 26.49 0.94 -14.88
C ALA A 201 27.30 1.88 -13.97
N LEU A 202 26.63 2.90 -13.42
CA LEU A 202 27.28 3.89 -12.57
C LEU A 202 27.74 3.28 -11.25
N ARG A 203 28.93 3.67 -10.78
CA ARG A 203 29.54 3.18 -9.55
C ARG A 203 29.84 4.35 -8.61
N ILE A 204 29.29 4.28 -7.41
CA ILE A 204 29.39 5.34 -6.41
C ILE A 204 30.17 4.82 -5.20
N PRO A 205 31.39 5.31 -4.93
CA PRO A 205 32.12 4.96 -3.71
C PRO A 205 31.38 5.49 -2.47
N ALA A 206 31.16 4.64 -1.46
CA ALA A 206 30.45 5.01 -0.22
C ALA A 206 31.33 4.92 1.04
N GLY A 207 32.64 4.71 0.88
CA GLY A 207 33.60 4.53 1.99
C GLY A 207 33.83 3.07 2.36
N ASP A 208 34.90 2.78 3.10
CA ASP A 208 35.23 1.45 3.65
C ASP A 208 35.18 0.28 2.64
N GLY A 209 35.57 0.54 1.38
CA GLY A 209 35.55 -0.45 0.30
C GLY A 209 34.16 -0.76 -0.27
N VAL A 210 33.11 -0.07 0.21
CA VAL A 210 31.74 -0.16 -0.31
C VAL A 210 31.62 0.65 -1.59
N VAL A 211 30.98 0.05 -2.59
CA VAL A 211 30.65 0.70 -3.85
C VAL A 211 29.19 0.43 -4.17
N LEU A 212 28.36 1.45 -4.26
CA LEU A 212 26.98 1.33 -4.66
C LEU A 212 26.89 1.26 -6.19
N SER A 213 25.95 0.47 -6.71
CA SER A 213 25.57 0.58 -8.13
C SER A 213 24.43 1.55 -8.28
N ALA A 214 24.42 2.27 -9.41
CA ALA A 214 23.33 3.15 -9.76
C ALA A 214 23.07 3.13 -11.26
N GLN A 215 21.86 3.52 -11.63
CA GLN A 215 21.48 3.85 -13.01
C GLN A 215 21.09 5.33 -13.04
N LEU A 216 21.56 6.06 -14.05
CA LEU A 216 21.33 7.49 -14.24
C LEU A 216 20.76 7.76 -15.63
N ALA A 217 19.67 8.53 -15.69
CA ALA A 217 19.17 9.12 -16.93
C ALA A 217 19.07 10.63 -16.80
N ARG A 218 19.42 11.32 -17.89
CA ARG A 218 19.31 12.78 -18.02
C ARG A 218 18.67 13.12 -19.36
N PRO A 219 17.80 14.13 -19.45
CA PRO A 219 17.33 14.65 -20.73
C PRO A 219 18.51 15.02 -21.62
N ARG A 220 18.52 14.58 -22.89
CA ARG A 220 19.55 15.01 -23.85
C ARG A 220 19.45 16.47 -24.21
N ALA A 221 18.25 17.03 -24.15
CA ALA A 221 18.02 18.45 -24.39
C ALA A 221 18.59 19.35 -23.28
N ALA A 222 18.98 18.78 -22.13
CA ALA A 222 19.55 19.56 -21.03
C ALA A 222 20.97 20.02 -21.37
N SER A 223 21.18 21.33 -21.38
CA SER A 223 22.48 21.99 -21.56
C SER A 223 23.10 22.49 -20.26
N ALA A 224 22.29 22.61 -19.20
CA ALA A 224 22.72 23.03 -17.86
C ALA A 224 22.77 21.85 -16.89
N ALA A 225 23.49 22.03 -15.79
CA ALA A 225 23.46 21.12 -14.66
C ALA A 225 22.05 21.05 -14.06
N LEU A 226 21.63 19.86 -13.63
CA LEU A 226 20.24 19.57 -13.24
C LEU A 226 20.13 19.30 -11.74
N PRO A 227 18.99 19.63 -11.12
CA PRO A 227 18.65 19.04 -9.84
C PRO A 227 18.43 17.53 -10.01
N THR A 228 18.76 16.77 -8.98
CA THR A 228 18.70 15.30 -9.01
C THR A 228 17.48 14.80 -8.26
N ALA A 229 16.73 13.88 -8.86
CA ALA A 229 15.67 13.11 -8.21
C ALA A 229 16.18 11.69 -7.99
N MET A 230 16.45 11.35 -6.72
CA MET A 230 17.09 10.10 -6.31
C MET A 230 16.09 9.15 -5.66
N LEU A 231 16.11 7.90 -6.10
CA LEU A 231 15.60 6.75 -5.36
C LEU A 231 16.78 5.98 -4.79
N PHE A 232 16.77 5.70 -3.49
CA PHE A 232 17.70 4.77 -2.87
C PHE A 232 16.92 3.53 -2.46
N THR A 233 17.30 2.35 -2.96
CA THR A 233 16.42 1.19 -2.87
C THR A 233 17.17 -0.12 -2.64
N ILE A 234 16.64 -0.96 -1.75
CA ILE A 234 17.02 -2.38 -1.68
C ILE A 234 16.25 -3.23 -2.71
N TYR A 235 15.24 -2.65 -3.35
CA TYR A 235 14.39 -3.32 -4.33
C TYR A 235 15.02 -3.30 -5.72
N THR A 236 16.14 -4.01 -5.90
CA THR A 236 16.81 -4.11 -7.20
C THR A 236 16.01 -4.97 -8.17
N ASP A 237 15.15 -4.29 -8.94
CA ASP A 237 14.30 -4.82 -10.01
C ASP A 237 14.56 -4.00 -11.29
N PRO A 238 15.46 -4.44 -12.19
CA PRO A 238 15.97 -3.61 -13.28
C PRO A 238 14.88 -2.94 -14.15
N PRO A 239 13.82 -3.64 -14.61
CA PRO A 239 12.76 -3.00 -15.39
C PRO A 239 12.01 -1.90 -14.62
N LYS A 240 11.70 -2.12 -13.35
CA LYS A 240 11.00 -1.11 -12.53
C LYS A 240 11.90 0.07 -12.19
N ASN A 241 13.16 -0.22 -11.87
CA ASN A 241 14.15 0.81 -11.53
C ASN A 241 14.44 1.69 -12.76
N ARG A 242 14.59 1.09 -13.95
CA ARG A 242 14.72 1.84 -15.21
C ARG A 242 13.53 2.76 -15.45
N LEU A 243 12.30 2.25 -15.29
CA LEU A 243 11.10 3.07 -15.46
C LEU A 243 11.07 4.27 -14.50
N LYS A 244 11.37 4.05 -13.21
CA LYS A 244 11.41 5.14 -12.22
C LYS A 244 12.49 6.18 -12.55
N MET A 245 13.67 5.73 -12.98
CA MET A 245 14.79 6.57 -13.42
C MET A 245 14.40 7.43 -14.64
N LEU A 246 13.84 6.80 -15.68
CA LEU A 246 13.42 7.47 -16.91
C LEU A 246 12.27 8.45 -16.66
N LEU A 247 11.32 8.11 -15.79
CA LEU A 247 10.23 9.02 -15.43
C LEU A 247 10.77 10.29 -14.76
N ALA A 248 11.73 10.17 -13.84
CA ALA A 248 12.40 11.33 -13.26
C ALA A 248 13.13 12.17 -14.32
N ALA A 249 13.84 11.53 -15.25
CA ALA A 249 14.47 12.21 -16.36
C ALA A 249 13.46 12.92 -17.27
N ALA A 250 12.31 12.29 -17.56
CA ALA A 250 11.24 12.87 -18.36
C ALA A 250 10.63 14.14 -17.73
N HIS A 251 10.64 14.24 -16.40
CA HIS A 251 10.28 15.46 -15.66
C HIS A 251 11.43 16.51 -15.60
N GLY A 252 12.51 16.30 -16.36
CA GLY A 252 13.62 17.22 -16.50
C GLY A 252 14.68 17.15 -15.39
N TYR A 253 14.68 16.09 -14.58
CA TYR A 253 15.68 15.89 -13.52
C TYR A 253 16.86 15.05 -14.02
N ALA A 254 17.99 15.09 -13.30
CA ALA A 254 18.87 13.94 -13.30
C ALA A 254 18.16 12.83 -12.49
N GLY A 255 17.56 11.87 -13.19
CA GLY A 255 16.87 10.74 -12.58
C GLY A 255 17.88 9.66 -12.24
N ILE A 256 18.01 9.31 -10.96
CA ILE A 256 18.97 8.29 -10.50
C ILE A 256 18.31 7.29 -9.57
N VAL A 257 18.58 6.01 -9.80
CA VAL A 257 18.23 4.92 -8.88
C VAL A 257 19.52 4.32 -8.36
N VAL A 258 19.72 4.42 -7.05
CA VAL A 258 20.88 3.88 -6.33
C VAL A 258 20.45 2.60 -5.64
N ASP A 259 21.10 1.50 -5.97
CA ASP A 259 20.92 0.23 -5.27
C ASP A 259 21.65 0.27 -3.93
N ALA A 260 20.99 -0.23 -2.88
CA ALA A 260 21.59 -0.37 -1.56
C ALA A 260 22.86 -1.24 -1.61
N ARG A 261 23.72 -1.12 -0.58
CA ARG A 261 24.97 -1.88 -0.48
C ARG A 261 24.77 -3.39 -0.73
N GLY A 262 25.67 -3.97 -1.54
CA GLY A 262 25.64 -5.39 -1.91
C GLY A 262 24.52 -5.78 -2.87
N LYS A 263 23.68 -4.83 -3.29
CA LYS A 263 22.66 -5.02 -4.32
C LYS A 263 23.18 -4.58 -5.69
N GLY A 264 22.46 -4.96 -6.74
CA GLY A 264 22.83 -4.57 -8.10
C GLY A 264 24.20 -5.12 -8.52
N GLN A 265 25.05 -4.22 -9.01
CA GLN A 265 26.47 -4.48 -9.28
C GLN A 265 27.37 -3.91 -8.17
N GLY A 266 26.78 -3.58 -7.01
CA GLY A 266 27.46 -3.01 -5.87
C GLY A 266 28.35 -4.00 -5.12
N ILE A 267 29.28 -3.46 -4.32
CA ILE A 267 30.20 -4.19 -3.45
C ILE A 267 29.84 -3.89 -1.99
N GLY A 268 29.82 -4.93 -1.17
CA GLY A 268 29.52 -4.87 0.26
C GLY A 268 28.54 -5.96 0.67
N THR A 269 28.31 -6.10 1.97
CA THR A 269 27.34 -7.07 2.51
C THR A 269 25.95 -6.44 2.56
N ILE A 270 24.95 -7.13 2.02
CA ILE A 270 23.55 -6.71 2.13
C ILE A 270 23.19 -6.68 3.62
N ALA A 271 22.74 -5.53 4.11
CA ALA A 271 22.31 -5.36 5.49
C ALA A 271 21.07 -4.45 5.53
N PRO A 272 19.86 -5.02 5.40
CA PRO A 272 18.64 -4.23 5.36
C PRO A 272 18.53 -3.31 6.58
N TYR A 273 18.30 -2.03 6.33
CA TYR A 273 18.18 -0.93 7.31
C TYR A 273 19.48 -0.42 7.95
N GLU A 274 20.47 -1.28 8.19
CA GLU A 274 21.58 -0.96 9.11
C GLU A 274 22.57 0.09 8.60
N HIS A 275 22.71 0.23 7.28
CA HIS A 275 23.73 1.08 6.66
C HIS A 275 23.15 2.12 5.69
N ASP A 276 21.85 2.03 5.39
CA ASP A 276 21.24 2.78 4.30
C ASP A 276 21.29 4.30 4.49
N GLY A 277 21.19 4.80 5.72
CA GLY A 277 21.30 6.23 5.99
C GLY A 277 22.68 6.80 5.61
N ASN A 278 23.75 6.09 5.97
CA ASN A 278 25.13 6.46 5.62
C ASN A 278 25.37 6.34 4.11
N ASP A 279 24.92 5.23 3.51
CA ASP A 279 25.13 4.95 2.09
C ASP A 279 24.35 5.93 1.19
N ALA A 280 23.10 6.22 1.54
CA ALA A 280 22.30 7.23 0.84
C ALA A 280 22.91 8.62 0.97
N THR A 281 23.46 8.96 2.15
CA THR A 281 24.17 10.23 2.36
C THR A 281 25.45 10.32 1.52
N ALA A 282 26.23 9.24 1.42
CA ALA A 282 27.41 9.19 0.55
C ALA A 282 27.03 9.31 -0.94
N ALA A 283 25.90 8.72 -1.35
CA ALA A 283 25.37 8.90 -2.69
C ALA A 283 24.96 10.35 -2.97
N ILE A 284 24.26 11.01 -2.04
CA ILE A 284 23.90 12.44 -2.14
C ILE A 284 25.15 13.30 -2.29
N ASP A 285 26.16 13.06 -1.45
CA ASP A 285 27.43 13.78 -1.49
C ASP A 285 28.12 13.61 -2.85
N TRP A 286 28.25 12.37 -3.33
CA TRP A 286 28.84 12.08 -4.63
C TRP A 286 28.06 12.76 -5.77
N ILE A 287 26.73 12.65 -5.78
CA ILE A 287 25.84 13.27 -6.77
C ILE A 287 26.07 14.77 -6.83
N SER A 288 26.14 15.43 -5.67
CA SER A 288 26.22 16.90 -5.58
C SER A 288 27.48 17.50 -6.20
N ARG A 289 28.51 16.68 -6.45
CA ARG A 289 29.81 17.09 -7.02
C ARG A 289 29.95 16.75 -8.50
N GLN A 290 28.95 16.10 -9.09
CA GLN A 290 29.02 15.70 -10.49
C GLN A 290 28.81 16.90 -11.43
N PRO A 291 29.50 16.97 -12.58
CA PRO A 291 29.40 18.11 -13.49
C PRO A 291 28.00 18.29 -14.10
N TRP A 292 27.17 17.25 -14.05
CA TRP A 292 25.78 17.28 -14.52
C TRP A 292 24.78 17.64 -13.42
N SER A 293 25.22 17.76 -12.16
CA SER A 293 24.36 18.08 -11.02
C SER A 293 24.50 19.55 -10.64
N ASP A 294 23.40 20.22 -10.33
CA ASP A 294 23.40 21.59 -9.80
C ASP A 294 23.62 21.65 -8.28
N GLY A 295 23.95 20.50 -7.67
CA GLY A 295 24.20 20.37 -6.23
C GLY A 295 22.94 20.16 -5.39
N ARG A 296 21.74 20.14 -5.98
CA ARG A 296 20.48 19.90 -5.26
C ARG A 296 19.96 18.49 -5.54
N VAL A 297 19.61 17.78 -4.47
CA VAL A 297 19.09 16.42 -4.50
C VAL A 297 17.75 16.37 -3.76
N ALA A 298 16.78 15.70 -4.35
CA ALA A 298 15.56 15.26 -3.67
C ALA A 298 15.51 13.74 -3.61
N MET A 299 14.92 13.21 -2.54
CA MET A 299 14.60 11.79 -2.45
C MET A 299 13.09 11.58 -2.46
N TYR A 300 12.65 10.46 -3.02
CA TYR A 300 11.25 10.05 -3.01
C TYR A 300 11.16 8.53 -3.04
N GLY A 301 9.96 8.00 -2.83
CA GLY A 301 9.70 6.57 -2.96
C GLY A 301 8.98 5.98 -1.77
N GLY A 302 8.54 4.73 -1.93
CA GLY A 302 7.66 4.08 -0.96
C GLY A 302 8.33 3.01 -0.10
N SER A 303 7.74 2.75 1.06
CA SER A 303 8.11 1.63 1.94
C SER A 303 9.58 1.74 2.38
N TYR A 304 10.47 0.86 1.90
CA TYR A 304 11.91 0.95 2.15
C TYR A 304 12.52 2.23 1.58
N GLU A 305 12.11 2.68 0.40
CA GLU A 305 12.61 3.91 -0.22
C GLU A 305 12.21 5.13 0.64
N GLY A 306 11.00 5.11 1.20
CA GLY A 306 10.53 6.12 2.15
C GLY A 306 11.32 6.11 3.47
N PHE A 307 11.65 4.93 3.99
CA PHE A 307 12.58 4.77 5.12
C PHE A 307 13.96 5.38 4.81
N THR A 308 14.55 5.03 3.66
CA THR A 308 15.91 5.49 3.31
C THR A 308 15.98 7.01 3.18
N ALA A 309 14.90 7.67 2.75
CA ALA A 309 14.82 9.11 2.69
C ALA A 309 14.89 9.76 4.08
N TRP A 310 14.18 9.21 5.08
CA TRP A 310 14.31 9.63 6.47
C TRP A 310 15.68 9.31 7.07
N ALA A 311 16.22 8.12 6.78
CA ALA A 311 17.54 7.70 7.23
C ALA A 311 18.63 8.65 6.70
N ALA A 312 18.56 9.08 5.44
CA ALA A 312 19.46 10.07 4.86
C ALA A 312 19.24 11.47 5.46
N ALA A 313 17.99 11.89 5.69
CA ALA A 313 17.66 13.19 6.25
C ALA A 313 18.26 13.40 7.66
N ARG A 314 18.45 12.32 8.43
CA ARG A 314 19.17 12.31 9.73
C ARG A 314 20.59 12.89 9.66
N HIS A 315 21.22 12.88 8.50
CA HIS A 315 22.59 13.37 8.33
C HIS A 315 22.68 14.85 7.91
N HIS A 316 21.53 15.50 7.69
CA HIS A 316 21.43 16.94 7.39
C HIS A 316 22.34 17.40 6.24
N HIS A 317 22.53 16.54 5.23
CA HIS A 317 23.43 16.85 4.13
C HIS A 317 22.93 18.08 3.34
N PRO A 318 23.76 19.11 3.11
CA PRO A 318 23.31 20.38 2.54
C PRO A 318 22.75 20.27 1.13
N ALA A 319 23.14 19.23 0.37
CA ALA A 319 22.59 18.97 -0.96
C ALA A 319 21.15 18.41 -0.94
N LEU A 320 20.72 17.75 0.14
CA LEU A 320 19.35 17.23 0.24
C LEU A 320 18.39 18.41 0.47
N LYS A 321 17.42 18.59 -0.41
CA LYS A 321 16.51 19.75 -0.40
C LYS A 321 15.08 19.41 -0.06
N THR A 322 14.64 18.17 -0.27
CA THR A 322 13.31 17.69 0.10
C THR A 322 13.25 16.16 0.06
N ILE A 323 12.33 15.59 0.83
CA ILE A 323 11.99 14.16 0.75
C ILE A 323 10.48 13.98 0.55
N VAL A 324 10.11 13.01 -0.28
CA VAL A 324 8.70 12.61 -0.51
C VAL A 324 8.51 11.12 -0.15
N PRO A 325 8.47 10.78 1.15
CA PRO A 325 8.29 9.40 1.60
C PRO A 325 6.85 8.92 1.45
N TYR A 326 6.64 7.81 0.75
CA TYR A 326 5.34 7.12 0.70
C TYR A 326 5.34 5.93 1.65
N VAL A 327 4.25 5.69 2.37
CA VAL A 327 4.01 4.47 3.16
C VAL A 327 5.24 4.00 3.96
N ALA A 328 6.01 4.96 4.48
CA ALA A 328 7.36 4.73 4.97
C ALA A 328 7.31 3.92 6.27
N ALA A 329 8.21 2.95 6.41
CA ALA A 329 8.34 2.18 7.62
C ALA A 329 9.38 2.80 8.56
N ILE A 330 9.13 2.78 9.87
CA ILE A 330 10.15 2.93 10.90
C ILE A 330 10.57 1.51 11.31
N PRO A 331 11.82 1.09 11.03
CA PRO A 331 12.34 -0.19 11.50
C PRO A 331 12.15 -0.31 13.01
N GLY A 332 11.49 -1.37 13.48
CA GLY A 332 11.23 -1.63 14.90
C GLY A 332 10.07 -0.84 15.54
N GLN A 333 9.41 0.05 14.80
CA GLN A 333 8.25 0.82 15.30
C GLN A 333 7.02 0.82 14.36
N GLY A 334 7.09 0.06 13.27
CA GLY A 334 5.93 -0.33 12.46
C GLY A 334 6.18 -1.63 11.69
N LEU A 335 7.39 -1.84 11.16
CA LEU A 335 7.79 -3.11 10.56
C LEU A 335 9.24 -3.44 10.99
N PRO A 336 9.58 -4.71 11.27
CA PRO A 336 8.72 -5.89 11.34
C PRO A 336 7.97 -6.02 12.68
N MET A 337 7.95 -4.95 13.49
CA MET A 337 7.38 -4.90 14.83
C MET A 337 6.50 -3.66 14.98
N GLU A 338 5.22 -3.85 15.34
CA GLU A 338 4.25 -2.79 15.62
C GLU A 338 3.91 -2.80 17.10
N ASN A 339 4.03 -1.65 17.78
CA ASN A 339 3.76 -1.52 19.23
C ASN A 339 4.34 -2.68 20.06
N ASN A 340 5.60 -3.02 19.76
CA ASN A 340 6.41 -4.06 20.39
C ASN A 340 5.93 -5.51 20.17
N VAL A 341 5.08 -5.76 19.16
CA VAL A 341 4.65 -7.09 18.74
C VAL A 341 5.20 -7.40 17.34
N PHE A 342 5.93 -8.51 17.20
CA PHE A 342 6.45 -8.94 15.90
C PHE A 342 5.37 -9.49 14.98
N LEU A 343 5.45 -9.12 13.69
CA LEU A 343 4.48 -9.47 12.66
C LEU A 343 5.02 -10.62 11.78
N SER A 344 4.26 -11.72 11.68
CA SER A 344 4.56 -12.84 10.79
C SER A 344 4.45 -12.46 9.31
N ALA A 345 3.67 -11.43 8.98
CA ALA A 345 3.48 -10.97 7.61
C ALA A 345 4.79 -10.53 6.94
N ASN A 346 5.76 -10.05 7.72
CA ASN A 346 7.06 -9.58 7.24
C ASN A 346 8.12 -10.67 7.11
N TYR A 347 7.81 -11.91 7.51
CA TYR A 347 8.77 -13.03 7.51
C TYR A 347 9.43 -13.24 6.14
N GLY A 348 8.62 -13.27 5.07
CA GLY A 348 9.10 -13.53 3.70
C GLY A 348 9.93 -12.39 3.10
N TRP A 349 9.83 -11.17 3.65
CA TRP A 349 10.49 -9.98 3.11
C TRP A 349 12.02 -10.06 3.21
N ALA A 350 12.55 -10.65 4.28
CA ALA A 350 14.00 -10.82 4.44
C ALA A 350 14.62 -11.63 3.27
N PHE A 351 13.98 -12.73 2.86
CA PHE A 351 14.43 -13.53 1.73
C PHE A 351 14.34 -12.74 0.42
N TYR A 352 13.26 -11.98 0.25
CA TYR A 352 13.01 -11.19 -0.95
C TYR A 352 14.16 -10.22 -1.24
N VAL A 353 14.71 -9.58 -0.19
CA VAL A 353 15.70 -8.50 -0.34
C VAL A 353 17.13 -8.95 -0.09
N ALA A 354 17.38 -10.01 0.68
CA ALA A 354 18.72 -10.34 1.16
C ALA A 354 19.33 -11.64 0.63
N ASN A 355 18.61 -12.44 -0.17
CA ASN A 355 19.15 -13.69 -0.74
C ASN A 355 20.20 -13.48 -1.83
N GLY A 356 20.34 -12.27 -2.37
CA GLY A 356 21.31 -11.97 -3.42
C GLY A 356 21.23 -10.53 -3.90
N PRO A 357 22.03 -10.16 -4.93
CA PRO A 357 22.12 -8.79 -5.42
C PRO A 357 20.84 -8.29 -6.11
N MET A 358 19.99 -9.20 -6.60
CA MET A 358 18.67 -8.90 -7.17
C MET A 358 17.55 -9.28 -6.18
N LEU A 359 16.30 -8.97 -6.52
CA LEU A 359 15.15 -9.46 -5.76
C LEU A 359 14.93 -10.96 -5.98
N ASP A 360 14.77 -11.72 -4.89
CA ASP A 360 14.38 -13.14 -4.96
C ASP A 360 12.85 -13.27 -5.07
N LYS A 361 12.36 -12.94 -6.26
CA LYS A 361 10.93 -13.04 -6.61
C LYS A 361 10.42 -14.47 -6.55
N ALA A 362 11.28 -15.46 -6.87
CA ALA A 362 10.89 -16.86 -6.90
C ALA A 362 10.54 -17.37 -5.49
N THR A 363 11.35 -17.05 -4.49
CA THR A 363 11.06 -17.37 -3.09
C THR A 363 9.88 -16.55 -2.58
N TYR A 364 9.87 -15.23 -2.82
CA TYR A 364 8.81 -14.36 -2.31
C TYR A 364 7.42 -14.68 -2.90
N ALA A 365 7.36 -15.14 -4.16
CA ALA A 365 6.10 -15.53 -4.81
C ALA A 365 5.51 -16.88 -4.33
N GLN A 366 6.15 -17.58 -3.38
CA GLN A 366 5.63 -18.82 -2.79
C GLN A 366 4.46 -18.53 -1.82
N ASN A 367 3.37 -17.95 -2.32
CA ASN A 367 2.22 -17.48 -1.52
C ASN A 367 1.63 -18.57 -0.61
N ARG A 368 1.60 -19.83 -1.07
CA ARG A 368 1.13 -20.96 -0.24
C ARG A 368 2.06 -21.20 0.96
N ARG A 369 3.37 -21.08 0.79
CA ARG A 369 4.36 -21.21 1.89
C ARG A 369 4.11 -20.14 2.95
N TRP A 370 4.06 -18.87 2.54
CA TRP A 370 3.91 -17.73 3.45
C TRP A 370 2.54 -17.68 4.12
N SER A 371 1.46 -17.92 3.36
CA SER A 371 0.10 -17.89 3.90
C SER A 371 -0.19 -18.99 4.91
N GLN A 372 0.52 -20.13 4.81
CA GLN A 372 0.40 -21.26 5.73
C GLN A 372 1.40 -21.19 6.88
N LEU A 373 2.55 -20.54 6.73
CA LEU A 373 3.62 -20.52 7.72
C LEU A 373 3.11 -20.08 9.10
N GLY A 374 2.44 -18.93 9.18
CA GLY A 374 1.88 -18.44 10.45
C GLY A 374 0.93 -19.45 11.09
N ARG A 375 0.07 -20.11 10.30
CA ARG A 375 -0.87 -21.14 10.81
C ARG A 375 -0.15 -22.39 11.29
N ARG A 376 0.88 -22.86 10.56
CA ARG A 376 1.70 -24.01 10.98
C ARG A 376 2.48 -23.70 12.25
N TRP A 377 3.08 -22.51 12.33
CA TRP A 377 3.79 -22.07 13.52
C TRP A 377 2.84 -21.99 14.72
N TYR A 378 1.70 -21.33 14.56
CA TYR A 378 0.67 -21.24 15.59
C TYR A 378 0.24 -22.63 16.07
N ALA A 379 -0.16 -23.51 15.16
CA ALA A 379 -0.57 -24.89 15.48
C ALA A 379 0.53 -25.72 16.16
N SER A 380 1.81 -25.45 15.87
CA SER A 380 2.94 -26.15 16.49
C SER A 380 3.16 -25.80 17.96
N GLY A 381 2.68 -24.64 18.41
CA GLY A 381 2.89 -24.14 19.77
C GLY A 381 4.34 -23.77 20.11
N ARG A 382 5.25 -23.77 19.12
CA ARG A 382 6.68 -23.47 19.30
C ARG A 382 6.91 -21.97 19.56
N PRO A 383 8.03 -21.58 20.19
CA PRO A 383 8.43 -20.19 20.29
C PRO A 383 8.46 -19.47 18.94
N TYR A 384 8.14 -18.17 18.93
CA TYR A 384 8.20 -17.37 17.71
C TYR A 384 9.62 -17.33 17.13
N ARG A 385 10.66 -17.36 17.98
CA ARG A 385 12.07 -17.48 17.56
C ARG A 385 12.36 -18.75 16.74
N GLN A 386 11.51 -19.78 16.81
CA GLN A 386 11.65 -21.02 16.06
C GLN A 386 10.76 -21.08 14.80
N ILE A 387 10.16 -19.98 14.37
CA ILE A 387 9.30 -19.94 13.17
C ILE A 387 10.05 -20.34 11.90
N ASP A 388 11.35 -20.04 11.81
CA ASP A 388 12.22 -20.44 10.69
C ASP A 388 12.48 -21.95 10.63
N GLN A 389 12.50 -22.62 11.78
CA GLN A 389 12.53 -24.08 11.86
C GLN A 389 11.21 -24.72 11.43
N VAL A 390 10.07 -24.03 11.63
CA VAL A 390 8.75 -24.47 11.10
C VAL A 390 8.67 -24.26 9.58
N ASP A 391 9.32 -23.21 9.09
CA ASP A 391 9.48 -22.96 7.66
C ASP A 391 10.46 -23.96 7.00
N GLY A 392 11.48 -24.39 7.75
CA GLY A 392 12.56 -25.27 7.26
C GLY A 392 13.67 -24.52 6.53
N THR A 393 13.71 -23.18 6.61
CA THR A 393 14.76 -22.34 6.01
C THR A 393 15.22 -21.32 7.04
N PRO A 394 16.52 -21.26 7.39
CA PRO A 394 17.04 -20.26 8.31
C PRO A 394 16.74 -18.83 7.85
N ASN A 395 16.34 -17.97 8.79
CA ASN A 395 16.11 -16.54 8.53
C ASN A 395 17.00 -15.68 9.45
N PRO A 396 18.29 -15.51 9.11
CA PRO A 396 19.25 -14.81 9.99
C PRO A 396 18.86 -13.35 10.26
N TRP A 397 18.18 -12.69 9.32
CA TRP A 397 17.68 -11.32 9.51
C TRP A 397 16.58 -11.26 10.55
N LEU A 398 15.60 -12.16 10.48
CA LEU A 398 14.59 -12.26 11.53
C LEU A 398 15.23 -12.57 12.88
N GLN A 399 16.17 -13.51 12.96
CA GLN A 399 16.86 -13.83 14.22
C GLN A 399 17.58 -12.62 14.80
N ARG A 400 18.21 -11.82 13.94
CA ARG A 400 18.84 -10.55 14.34
C ARG A 400 17.82 -9.54 14.85
N TRP A 401 16.67 -9.38 14.18
CA TRP A 401 15.61 -8.48 14.63
C TRP A 401 14.97 -8.94 15.94
N LEU A 402 14.75 -10.25 16.13
CA LEU A 402 14.22 -10.84 17.36
C LEU A 402 15.19 -10.73 18.56
N ALA A 403 16.44 -10.30 18.35
CA ALA A 403 17.34 -9.94 19.44
C ALA A 403 17.05 -8.54 20.02
N HIS A 404 16.16 -7.77 19.37
CA HIS A 404 15.79 -6.40 19.72
C HIS A 404 14.26 -6.26 19.90
N PRO A 405 13.67 -6.86 20.95
CA PRO A 405 12.22 -6.86 21.18
C PRO A 405 11.64 -5.53 21.70
N SER A 406 12.50 -4.56 22.00
CA SER A 406 12.11 -3.18 22.31
C SER A 406 12.57 -2.26 21.19
N TYR A 407 11.99 -1.06 21.07
CA TYR A 407 12.52 -0.03 20.17
C TYR A 407 13.79 0.59 20.77
N ASP A 408 14.84 -0.21 20.85
CA ASP A 408 16.10 0.10 21.51
C ASP A 408 17.09 0.85 20.58
N ALA A 409 18.33 1.04 21.05
CA ALA A 409 19.36 1.75 20.32
C ALA A 409 19.71 1.14 18.95
N TYR A 410 19.47 -0.16 18.74
CA TYR A 410 19.72 -0.79 17.44
C TYR A 410 18.77 -0.22 16.38
N TRP A 411 17.47 -0.15 16.68
CA TRP A 411 16.48 0.43 15.78
C TRP A 411 16.62 1.96 15.65
N GLN A 412 16.82 2.65 16.78
CA GLN A 412 16.98 4.11 16.81
C GLN A 412 18.23 4.58 16.05
N ALA A 413 19.24 3.72 15.86
CA ALA A 413 20.42 4.06 15.07
C ALA A 413 20.14 4.16 13.56
N MET A 414 19.00 3.68 13.06
CA MET A 414 18.69 3.59 11.63
C MET A 414 17.90 4.80 11.10
N VAL A 415 17.30 5.60 11.98
CA VAL A 415 16.37 6.70 11.64
C VAL A 415 16.61 7.92 12.53
N PRO A 416 16.09 9.11 12.20
CA PRO A 416 16.08 10.22 13.14
C PRO A 416 15.33 9.85 14.43
N HIS A 417 15.89 10.22 15.58
CA HIS A 417 15.28 9.96 16.89
C HIS A 417 15.44 11.16 17.83
N GLY A 418 14.37 11.50 18.56
CA GLY A 418 14.35 12.63 19.49
C GLY A 418 14.75 13.95 18.82
N ASN A 419 15.67 14.69 19.45
CA ASN A 419 16.12 16.00 18.97
C ASN A 419 16.76 16.01 17.57
N GLN A 420 17.13 14.85 17.01
CA GLN A 420 17.64 14.77 15.63
C GLN A 420 16.60 15.25 14.60
N PHE A 421 15.30 15.18 14.93
CA PHE A 421 14.25 15.74 14.07
C PHE A 421 14.32 17.27 13.93
N ASN A 422 14.82 17.99 14.93
CA ASN A 422 14.92 19.46 14.90
C ASN A 422 15.90 19.97 13.82
N ASP A 423 16.86 19.14 13.45
CA ASP A 423 17.90 19.45 12.48
C ASP A 423 17.43 19.16 11.02
N ILE A 424 16.28 18.51 10.84
CA ILE A 424 15.65 18.30 9.53
C ILE A 424 14.85 19.56 9.18
N ARG A 425 15.42 20.41 8.30
CA ARG A 425 14.84 21.72 7.94
C ARG A 425 14.35 21.83 6.50
N ILE A 426 14.29 20.70 5.81
CA ILE A 426 13.87 20.61 4.41
C ILE A 426 12.35 20.40 4.34
N PRO A 427 11.67 20.90 3.28
CA PRO A 427 10.29 20.53 3.02
C PRO A 427 10.11 19.00 2.89
N VAL A 428 9.04 18.46 3.47
CA VAL A 428 8.70 17.03 3.42
C VAL A 428 7.25 16.85 2.97
N LEU A 429 6.99 15.91 2.06
CA LEU A 429 5.63 15.46 1.73
C LEU A 429 5.50 13.96 2.03
N THR A 430 4.81 13.63 3.13
CA THR A 430 4.45 12.25 3.48
C THR A 430 3.16 11.85 2.76
N ILE A 431 3.14 10.68 2.12
CA ILE A 431 1.94 10.10 1.49
C ILE A 431 1.66 8.72 2.09
N THR A 432 0.45 8.47 2.59
CA THR A 432 0.06 7.14 3.13
C THR A 432 -1.44 6.89 2.92
N GLY A 433 -1.98 5.79 3.46
CA GLY A 433 -3.39 5.44 3.33
C GLY A 433 -4.02 4.91 4.62
N TYR A 434 -5.34 5.01 4.74
CA TYR A 434 -6.12 4.51 5.89
C TYR A 434 -5.93 3.03 6.17
N TYR A 435 -5.64 2.25 5.12
CA TYR A 435 -5.50 0.80 5.17
C TYR A 435 -4.08 0.34 4.78
N ASP A 436 -3.10 1.26 4.85
CA ASP A 436 -1.67 0.98 4.71
C ASP A 436 -1.10 0.43 6.03
N ASP A 437 -0.45 -0.73 5.98
CA ASP A 437 0.23 -1.34 7.13
C ASP A 437 1.33 -0.42 7.69
N GLY A 438 2.01 0.33 6.81
CA GLY A 438 3.03 1.31 7.16
C GLY A 438 2.50 2.63 7.73
N GLN A 439 1.18 2.85 7.77
CA GLN A 439 0.61 4.15 8.17
C GLN A 439 1.07 4.58 9.57
N ILE A 440 1.16 3.65 10.52
CA ILE A 440 1.59 3.95 11.89
C ILE A 440 2.98 4.60 11.91
N SER A 441 3.89 4.16 11.04
CA SER A 441 5.22 4.72 10.87
C SER A 441 5.19 6.07 10.15
N ALA A 442 4.44 6.18 9.05
CA ALA A 442 4.30 7.43 8.31
C ALA A 442 3.73 8.56 9.18
N LEU A 443 2.73 8.28 10.02
CA LEU A 443 2.17 9.22 10.98
C LEU A 443 3.14 9.52 12.13
N GLN A 444 3.91 8.53 12.60
CA GLN A 444 4.89 8.75 13.67
C GLN A 444 6.01 9.68 13.20
N TYR A 445 6.58 9.49 12.01
CA TYR A 445 7.56 10.43 11.43
C TYR A 445 7.00 11.86 11.36
N PHE A 446 5.74 12.00 10.93
CA PHE A 446 5.06 13.29 10.86
C PHE A 446 4.89 13.95 12.23
N LYS A 447 4.40 13.18 13.22
CA LYS A 447 4.23 13.64 14.60
C LYS A 447 5.57 14.03 15.23
N ASP A 448 6.59 13.19 15.13
CA ASP A 448 7.89 13.43 15.74
C ASP A 448 8.60 14.63 15.13
N HIS A 449 8.53 14.78 13.80
CA HIS A 449 9.12 15.93 13.12
C HIS A 449 8.46 17.24 13.56
N LEU A 450 7.12 17.30 13.61
CA LEU A 450 6.40 18.51 14.03
C LEU A 450 6.50 18.78 15.53
N GLN A 451 6.62 17.73 16.36
CA GLN A 451 6.84 17.88 17.80
C GLN A 451 8.17 18.58 18.09
N HIS A 452 9.23 18.23 17.35
CA HIS A 452 10.57 18.81 17.55
C HIS A 452 10.80 20.06 16.68
N ARG A 453 10.04 20.24 15.60
CA ARG A 453 10.15 21.36 14.66
C ARG A 453 8.77 21.84 14.14
N PRO A 454 7.98 22.58 14.94
CA PRO A 454 6.62 22.97 14.57
C PRO A 454 6.51 23.88 13.33
N ASP A 455 7.58 24.61 13.00
CA ASP A 455 7.68 25.59 11.91
C ASP A 455 8.08 24.98 10.56
N THR A 456 8.41 23.68 10.51
CA THR A 456 8.84 23.00 9.28
C THR A 456 7.69 22.87 8.27
N ASP A 457 8.02 22.88 6.97
CA ASP A 457 7.06 22.56 5.91
C ASP A 457 6.99 21.04 5.73
N HIS A 458 6.23 20.38 6.60
CA HIS A 458 5.96 18.95 6.50
C HIS A 458 4.48 18.73 6.22
N ALA A 459 4.16 18.35 4.98
CA ALA A 459 2.81 18.01 4.56
C ALA A 459 2.53 16.50 4.68
N LEU A 460 1.27 16.15 4.98
CA LEU A 460 0.69 14.82 4.96
C LEU A 460 -0.43 14.78 3.93
N LEU A 461 -0.40 13.78 3.05
CA LEU A 461 -1.51 13.40 2.18
C LEU A 461 -1.94 11.97 2.52
N ILE A 462 -3.21 11.79 2.89
CA ILE A 462 -3.75 10.49 3.31
C ILE A 462 -5.14 10.22 2.73
N GLY A 463 -5.40 9.00 2.29
CA GLY A 463 -6.70 8.62 1.73
C GLY A 463 -7.00 7.12 1.85
N PRO A 464 -8.06 6.60 1.22
CA PRO A 464 -8.55 5.23 1.39
C PRO A 464 -7.73 4.19 0.61
N TYR A 465 -6.42 4.19 0.81
CA TYR A 465 -5.48 3.33 0.11
C TYR A 465 -4.85 2.30 1.06
N ASP A 466 -4.42 1.18 0.48
CA ASP A 466 -3.49 0.26 1.12
C ASP A 466 -2.03 0.58 0.74
N HIS A 467 -1.11 -0.29 1.18
CA HIS A 467 0.33 -0.12 0.98
C HIS A 467 0.70 0.09 -0.49
N GLY A 468 0.06 -0.63 -1.42
CA GLY A 468 0.30 -0.50 -2.86
C GLY A 468 -0.43 0.69 -3.46
N GLY A 469 -1.72 0.84 -3.15
CA GLY A 469 -2.58 1.89 -3.68
C GLY A 469 -2.04 3.29 -3.41
N ALA A 470 -1.48 3.55 -2.23
CA ALA A 470 -0.94 4.86 -1.88
C ALA A 470 0.25 5.29 -2.77
N GLN A 471 0.99 4.33 -3.32
CA GLN A 471 2.17 4.57 -4.18
C GLN A 471 1.83 4.67 -5.67
N SER A 472 0.69 4.10 -6.08
CA SER A 472 0.37 3.89 -7.48
C SER A 472 0.00 5.19 -8.21
N ALA A 473 0.35 5.24 -9.51
CA ALA A 473 -0.19 6.23 -10.46
C ALA A 473 -1.69 6.03 -10.71
N LEU A 474 -2.17 4.78 -10.61
CA LEU A 474 -3.58 4.44 -10.72
C LEU A 474 -4.05 3.86 -9.39
N LYS A 475 -4.98 4.54 -8.74
CA LYS A 475 -5.57 4.00 -7.52
C LYS A 475 -6.51 2.85 -7.91
N PRO A 476 -6.65 1.80 -7.09
CA PRO A 476 -7.65 0.79 -7.36
C PRO A 476 -9.05 1.41 -7.26
N MET A 477 -9.98 1.01 -8.12
CA MET A 477 -11.37 1.47 -8.01
C MET A 477 -12.03 0.94 -6.73
N GLN A 478 -11.62 -0.24 -6.28
CA GLN A 478 -12.06 -0.84 -5.04
C GLN A 478 -10.88 -1.30 -4.20
N LEU A 479 -10.99 -1.12 -2.89
CA LEU A 479 -10.08 -1.70 -1.91
C LEU A 479 -10.87 -2.64 -1.01
N ARG A 480 -10.61 -3.95 -1.06
CA ARG A 480 -11.29 -4.95 -0.19
C ARG A 480 -12.81 -4.78 -0.17
N GLU A 481 -13.39 -4.68 -1.37
CA GLU A 481 -14.82 -4.45 -1.63
C GLU A 481 -15.38 -3.10 -1.15
N TYR A 482 -14.51 -2.16 -0.78
CA TYR A 482 -14.87 -0.75 -0.58
C TYR A 482 -14.62 0.03 -1.89
N GLU A 483 -15.66 0.64 -2.45
CA GLU A 483 -15.55 1.55 -3.60
C GLU A 483 -14.85 2.84 -3.19
N LEU A 484 -13.76 3.18 -3.90
CA LEU A 484 -13.08 4.45 -3.68
C LEU A 484 -13.87 5.60 -4.30
N ASP A 485 -13.95 6.69 -3.56
CA ASP A 485 -14.55 7.94 -4.01
C ASP A 485 -13.82 8.49 -5.25
N PRO A 486 -14.52 9.01 -6.28
CA PRO A 486 -13.87 9.55 -7.48
C PRO A 486 -12.77 10.58 -7.22
N VAL A 487 -12.93 11.47 -6.23
CA VAL A 487 -11.88 12.45 -5.89
C VAL A 487 -10.61 11.80 -5.33
N ALA A 488 -10.69 10.55 -4.87
CA ALA A 488 -9.54 9.79 -4.39
C ALA A 488 -8.69 9.23 -5.55
N GLN A 489 -9.07 9.44 -6.81
CA GLN A 489 -8.30 8.98 -7.97
C GLN A 489 -7.26 10.04 -8.35
N PHE A 490 -5.98 9.81 -8.00
CA PHE A 490 -4.86 10.68 -8.39
C PHE A 490 -3.57 9.90 -8.65
N ASP A 491 -2.67 10.50 -9.42
CA ASP A 491 -1.35 9.94 -9.73
C ASP A 491 -0.30 10.39 -8.71
N THR A 492 0.19 9.47 -7.88
CA THR A 492 1.20 9.76 -6.85
C THR A 492 2.57 10.14 -7.42
N PRO A 493 3.16 9.42 -8.39
CA PRO A 493 4.33 9.89 -9.13
C PRO A 493 4.16 11.31 -9.69
N ALA A 494 3.06 11.62 -10.36
CA ALA A 494 2.84 12.95 -10.93
C ALA A 494 2.80 14.04 -9.84
N LEU A 495 2.05 13.80 -8.76
CA LEU A 495 2.03 14.69 -7.59
C LEU A 495 3.42 14.90 -7.00
N THR A 496 4.24 13.85 -6.97
CA THR A 496 5.61 13.92 -6.45
C THR A 496 6.45 14.87 -7.29
N PHE A 497 6.40 14.76 -8.62
CA PHE A 497 7.16 15.68 -9.47
C PHE A 497 6.63 17.11 -9.40
N GLN A 498 5.32 17.33 -9.18
CA GLN A 498 4.78 18.66 -8.88
C GLN A 498 5.35 19.23 -7.57
N TRP A 499 5.49 18.40 -6.53
CA TRP A 499 6.12 18.79 -5.27
C TRP A 499 7.61 19.10 -5.46
N LEU A 500 8.33 18.27 -6.22
CA LEU A 500 9.73 18.52 -6.55
C LEU A 500 9.90 19.83 -7.33
N ASP A 501 9.04 20.10 -8.30
CA ASP A 501 9.04 21.37 -9.05
C ASP A 501 8.75 22.56 -8.14
N HIS A 502 7.84 22.42 -7.16
CA HIS A 502 7.57 23.43 -6.17
C HIS A 502 8.83 23.79 -5.36
N VAL A 503 9.52 22.78 -4.81
CA VAL A 503 10.68 23.00 -3.94
C VAL A 503 11.95 23.38 -4.71
N LEU A 504 12.21 22.75 -5.86
CA LEU A 504 13.47 22.88 -6.58
C LEU A 504 13.42 23.91 -7.71
N ARG A 505 12.23 24.24 -8.22
CA ARG A 505 12.06 25.14 -9.37
C ARG A 505 11.11 26.32 -9.09
N GLY A 506 10.56 26.41 -7.88
CA GLY A 506 9.67 27.50 -7.48
C GLY A 506 8.30 27.46 -8.16
N ALA A 507 7.86 26.29 -8.64
CA ALA A 507 6.51 26.12 -9.17
C ALA A 507 5.46 26.31 -8.04
N PRO A 508 4.18 26.55 -8.38
CA PRO A 508 3.11 26.56 -7.39
C PRO A 508 3.05 25.24 -6.61
N ARG A 509 2.65 25.31 -5.33
CA ARG A 509 2.40 24.13 -4.51
C ARG A 509 1.30 23.26 -5.15
N PRO A 510 1.40 21.92 -5.13
CA PRO A 510 0.38 21.07 -5.72
C PRO A 510 -1.02 21.34 -5.15
N ALA A 511 -2.03 21.44 -6.02
CA ALA A 511 -3.40 21.79 -5.62
C ALA A 511 -4.06 20.78 -4.67
N LEU A 512 -3.60 19.52 -4.68
CA LEU A 512 -4.07 18.47 -3.78
C LEU A 512 -3.49 18.58 -2.36
N VAL A 513 -2.40 19.34 -2.20
CA VAL A 513 -1.66 19.51 -0.94
C VAL A 513 -1.54 21.00 -0.60
N PRO A 514 -2.65 21.77 -0.54
CA PRO A 514 -2.59 23.19 -0.25
C PRO A 514 -2.18 23.49 1.20
N ASP A 515 -2.36 22.54 2.12
CA ASP A 515 -2.10 22.72 3.56
C ASP A 515 -1.18 21.62 4.10
N ARG A 516 -0.98 21.60 5.43
CA ARG A 516 -0.13 20.65 6.14
C ARG A 516 -0.76 19.27 6.25
N VAL A 517 -2.05 19.17 6.53
CA VAL A 517 -2.78 17.91 6.64
C VAL A 517 -3.85 17.88 5.57
N ASN A 518 -3.75 16.93 4.64
CA ASN A 518 -4.65 16.78 3.50
C ASN A 518 -5.19 15.36 3.51
N TYR A 519 -6.51 15.21 3.67
CA TYR A 519 -7.13 13.92 3.92
C TYR A 519 -8.38 13.73 3.06
N GLN A 520 -8.56 12.53 2.49
CA GLN A 520 -9.77 12.21 1.75
C GLN A 520 -10.87 11.82 2.74
N LEU A 521 -11.98 12.54 2.78
CA LEU A 521 -13.10 12.23 3.67
C LEU A 521 -14.00 11.17 3.03
N MET A 522 -13.80 9.91 3.41
CA MET A 522 -14.56 8.78 2.87
C MET A 522 -16.07 8.99 3.05
N GLY A 523 -16.84 8.77 1.99
CA GLY A 523 -18.30 8.90 2.00
C GLY A 523 -18.82 10.32 1.85
N ALA A 524 -17.95 11.34 1.92
CA ALA A 524 -18.25 12.69 1.49
C ALA A 524 -17.76 12.96 0.06
N ASN A 525 -16.87 12.12 -0.49
CA ASN A 525 -16.25 12.31 -1.80
C ASN A 525 -15.60 13.70 -1.94
N THR A 526 -14.89 14.14 -0.90
CA THR A 526 -14.14 15.41 -0.87
C THR A 526 -12.76 15.24 -0.23
N TRP A 527 -11.85 16.16 -0.53
CA TRP A 527 -10.60 16.34 0.20
C TRP A 527 -10.80 17.42 1.27
N GLY A 528 -10.38 17.13 2.50
CA GLY A 528 -10.26 18.10 3.58
C GLY A 528 -8.81 18.56 3.75
N HIS A 529 -8.64 19.80 4.21
CA HIS A 529 -7.34 20.46 4.37
C HIS A 529 -7.29 21.18 5.72
N ALA A 530 -6.20 21.02 6.47
CA ALA A 530 -6.04 21.63 7.77
C ALA A 530 -4.56 21.90 8.12
N ALA A 531 -4.34 22.91 8.96
CA ALA A 531 -3.01 23.34 9.39
C ALA A 531 -2.33 22.36 10.36
N THR A 532 -3.10 21.55 11.10
CA THR A 532 -2.58 20.54 12.05
C THR A 532 -3.48 19.30 12.11
N LEU A 533 -3.00 18.21 12.72
CA LEU A 533 -3.81 17.02 12.97
C LEU A 533 -4.98 17.33 13.93
N GLU A 534 -4.75 18.20 14.91
CA GLU A 534 -5.77 18.65 15.87
C GLU A 534 -6.85 19.47 15.17
N ALA A 535 -6.47 20.37 14.25
CA ALA A 535 -7.44 21.16 13.48
C ALA A 535 -8.25 20.28 12.51
N ALA A 536 -7.63 19.26 11.91
CA ALA A 536 -8.35 18.27 11.10
C ALA A 536 -9.35 17.45 11.93
N ALA A 537 -8.95 17.07 13.15
CA ALA A 537 -9.74 16.23 14.04
C ALA A 537 -10.92 16.96 14.67
N GLY A 538 -10.76 18.25 15.00
CA GLY A 538 -11.76 19.02 15.72
C GLY A 538 -11.96 18.48 17.15
N ASP A 539 -13.22 18.35 17.56
CA ASP A 539 -13.56 17.91 18.92
C ASP A 539 -13.39 16.40 19.12
N HIS A 540 -12.81 16.05 20.27
CA HIS A 540 -12.73 14.67 20.74
C HIS A 540 -13.89 14.35 21.69
N ARG A 541 -14.60 13.25 21.40
CA ARG A 541 -15.60 12.68 22.29
C ARG A 541 -14.98 11.58 23.14
N ARG A 542 -15.18 11.67 24.45
CA ARG A 542 -14.79 10.65 25.41
C ARG A 542 -15.93 9.67 25.60
N TYR A 543 -15.66 8.38 25.40
CA TYR A 543 -16.60 7.31 25.68
C TYR A 543 -16.03 6.36 26.73
N HIS A 544 -16.87 5.97 27.67
CA HIS A 544 -16.60 4.98 28.71
C HIS A 544 -17.16 3.62 28.32
N LEU A 545 -16.43 2.56 28.66
CA LEU A 545 -16.80 1.17 28.42
C LEU A 545 -17.61 0.66 29.62
N SER A 546 -18.94 0.65 29.54
CA SER A 546 -19.78 0.18 30.66
C SER A 546 -19.87 -1.35 30.72
N ALA A 547 -20.01 -1.91 31.92
CA ALA A 547 -20.39 -3.32 32.09
C ALA A 547 -21.87 -3.59 31.76
N ASP A 548 -22.71 -2.54 31.73
CA ASP A 548 -24.15 -2.67 31.46
C ASP A 548 -24.40 -3.14 30.02
N GLN A 549 -25.37 -4.04 29.85
CA GLN A 549 -25.83 -4.44 28.53
C GLN A 549 -26.58 -3.30 27.83
N ALA A 550 -26.29 -3.12 26.54
CA ALA A 550 -26.96 -2.17 25.66
C ALA A 550 -28.10 -2.81 24.85
N SER A 551 -27.99 -4.09 24.51
CA SER A 551 -29.04 -4.85 23.83
C SER A 551 -28.96 -6.35 24.18
N SER A 552 -29.98 -7.10 23.78
CA SER A 552 -30.03 -8.57 23.87
C SER A 552 -28.97 -9.27 23.03
N ASP A 553 -28.33 -8.56 22.08
CA ASP A 553 -27.40 -9.12 21.10
C ASP A 553 -25.97 -9.22 21.63
N GLY A 554 -25.78 -9.08 22.95
CA GLY A 554 -24.50 -9.23 23.64
C GLY A 554 -23.63 -7.98 23.67
N TYR A 555 -24.10 -6.84 23.15
CA TYR A 555 -23.35 -5.59 23.25
C TYR A 555 -23.45 -4.96 24.64
N HIS A 556 -22.31 -4.48 25.12
CA HIS A 556 -22.23 -3.59 26.27
C HIS A 556 -22.39 -2.12 25.85
N ARG A 557 -22.67 -1.25 26.81
CA ARG A 557 -22.93 0.16 26.53
C ARG A 557 -21.63 0.97 26.42
N LEU A 558 -21.54 1.73 25.33
CA LEU A 558 -20.54 2.79 25.14
C LEU A 558 -21.22 4.14 25.35
N GLN A 559 -20.75 4.96 26.30
CA GLN A 559 -21.45 6.20 26.67
C GLN A 559 -20.49 7.31 27.10
N GLU A 560 -20.87 8.57 26.88
CA GLU A 560 -20.02 9.71 27.26
C GLU A 560 -20.02 9.99 28.78
N GLN A 561 -21.11 9.62 29.47
CA GLN A 561 -21.20 9.78 30.91
C GLN A 561 -20.47 8.63 31.62
N PRO A 562 -19.73 8.90 32.72
CA PRO A 562 -19.13 7.85 33.52
C PRO A 562 -20.18 6.81 33.96
N PRO A 563 -19.94 5.52 33.71
CA PRO A 563 -20.86 4.46 34.11
C PRO A 563 -20.78 4.20 35.61
N VAL A 564 -21.72 3.42 36.14
CA VAL A 564 -21.57 2.81 37.46
C VAL A 564 -20.33 1.92 37.43
N ALA A 565 -19.54 1.95 38.50
CA ALA A 565 -18.35 1.14 38.62
C ALA A 565 -18.71 -0.35 38.48
N GLY A 566 -18.04 -1.02 37.56
CA GLY A 566 -18.24 -2.43 37.24
C GLY A 566 -17.02 -3.00 36.54
N GLN A 567 -17.07 -4.29 36.24
CA GLN A 567 -16.03 -4.97 35.48
C GLN A 567 -16.64 -6.05 34.59
N LEU A 568 -16.00 -6.28 33.44
CA LEU A 568 -16.24 -7.44 32.59
C LEU A 568 -15.00 -8.31 32.64
N GLN A 569 -15.19 -9.63 32.69
CA GLN A 569 -14.07 -10.57 32.73
C GLN A 569 -13.98 -11.32 31.40
N GLN A 570 -12.76 -11.43 30.89
CA GLN A 570 -12.41 -12.28 29.77
C GLN A 570 -11.42 -13.34 30.24
N THR A 571 -11.66 -14.61 29.87
CA THR A 571 -10.73 -15.71 30.13
C THR A 571 -10.25 -16.28 28.80
N VAL A 572 -8.93 -16.35 28.61
CA VAL A 572 -8.30 -16.77 27.37
C VAL A 572 -7.27 -17.85 27.65
N ASP A 573 -7.47 -19.02 27.05
CA ASP A 573 -6.46 -20.07 27.06
C ASP A 573 -5.36 -19.73 26.03
N LEU A 574 -4.21 -19.26 26.54
CA LEU A 574 -3.04 -18.92 25.73
C LEU A 574 -2.29 -20.16 25.22
N ALA A 575 -2.60 -21.37 25.71
CA ALA A 575 -2.09 -22.64 25.18
C ALA A 575 -2.91 -23.15 24.00
N ASP A 576 -4.21 -22.83 23.94
CA ASP A 576 -5.07 -23.28 22.86
C ASP A 576 -4.59 -22.74 21.50
N ARG A 577 -4.61 -23.60 20.48
CA ARG A 577 -4.22 -23.29 19.10
C ARG A 577 -5.33 -23.51 18.08
N ASN A 578 -6.54 -23.77 18.55
CA ASN A 578 -7.72 -23.88 17.70
C ASN A 578 -8.48 -22.55 17.59
N GLU A 579 -8.45 -21.71 18.63
CA GLU A 579 -9.02 -20.36 18.63
C GLU A 579 -8.02 -19.32 18.10
N MET A 580 -8.49 -18.33 17.34
CA MET A 580 -7.75 -17.11 16.97
C MET A 580 -8.52 -15.86 17.41
N ARG A 581 -7.78 -14.87 17.91
CA ARG A 581 -8.27 -13.57 18.41
C ARG A 581 -7.39 -12.48 17.83
N HIS A 582 -7.85 -11.83 16.77
CA HIS A 582 -7.13 -10.72 16.11
C HIS A 582 -7.96 -9.44 16.12
N GLY A 583 -9.20 -9.48 15.64
CA GLY A 583 -10.10 -8.33 15.61
C GLY A 583 -9.62 -7.15 14.75
N TYR A 584 -8.56 -7.28 13.95
CA TYR A 584 -8.08 -6.24 13.02
C TYR A 584 -7.92 -6.81 11.61
N TYR A 585 -8.02 -5.94 10.59
CA TYR A 585 -7.80 -6.25 9.16
C TYR A 585 -8.89 -7.09 8.45
N PRO A 586 -10.17 -6.70 8.54
CA PRO A 586 -11.25 -7.46 7.91
C PRO A 586 -11.18 -7.39 6.38
N PHE A 587 -11.60 -8.50 5.77
CA PHE A 587 -12.02 -8.55 4.38
C PHE A 587 -13.45 -9.11 4.35
N PRO A 588 -14.44 -8.37 3.81
CA PRO A 588 -14.34 -7.00 3.26
C PRO A 588 -14.21 -5.91 4.32
N ILE A 589 -13.87 -4.67 3.92
CA ILE A 589 -13.85 -3.50 4.82
C ILE A 589 -15.24 -3.23 5.43
N ILE A 590 -16.30 -3.46 4.64
CA ILE A 590 -17.69 -3.36 5.06
C ILE A 590 -18.28 -4.78 5.15
N ALA A 591 -18.30 -5.35 6.34
CA ALA A 591 -18.77 -6.71 6.58
C ALA A 591 -20.26 -6.76 6.93
N ALA A 592 -20.96 -7.81 6.46
CA ALA A 592 -22.38 -8.03 6.77
C ALA A 592 -22.62 -8.50 8.20
N ARG A 593 -21.65 -9.20 8.79
CA ARG A 593 -21.67 -9.74 10.15
C ARG A 593 -20.27 -9.62 10.73
N ASP A 594 -20.18 -9.68 12.06
CA ASP A 594 -18.89 -9.82 12.71
C ASP A 594 -18.24 -11.14 12.27
N GLU A 595 -16.91 -11.15 12.19
CA GLU A 595 -16.21 -12.42 12.34
C GLU A 595 -16.63 -13.03 13.68
N VAL A 596 -16.70 -14.36 13.76
CA VAL A 596 -16.94 -15.01 15.06
C VAL A 596 -15.74 -14.68 15.93
N ASP A 597 -15.89 -13.66 16.78
CA ASP A 597 -14.88 -13.18 17.70
C ASP A 597 -15.38 -13.23 19.13
N THR A 598 -14.44 -13.29 20.05
CA THR A 598 -14.66 -13.43 21.48
C THR A 598 -14.32 -12.12 22.21
N ALA A 599 -14.33 -11.02 21.47
CA ALA A 599 -14.04 -9.67 21.92
C ALA A 599 -15.22 -9.08 22.71
N LEU A 600 -14.91 -8.28 23.73
CA LEU A 600 -15.92 -7.48 24.42
C LEU A 600 -16.32 -6.31 23.51
N SER A 601 -17.61 -6.23 23.18
CA SER A 601 -18.13 -5.28 22.20
C SER A 601 -19.00 -4.22 22.88
N PHE A 602 -18.66 -2.95 22.67
CA PHE A 602 -19.30 -1.78 23.29
C PHE A 602 -19.89 -0.87 22.22
N VAL A 603 -21.17 -0.53 22.33
CA VAL A 603 -21.90 0.22 21.30
C VAL A 603 -22.53 1.49 21.84
N SER A 604 -22.44 2.59 21.07
CA SER A 604 -23.05 3.88 21.43
C SER A 604 -24.56 3.89 21.23
N ALA A 605 -25.22 4.97 21.65
CA ALA A 605 -26.52 5.31 21.09
C ALA A 605 -26.38 5.62 19.58
N PRO A 606 -27.42 5.40 18.76
CA PRO A 606 -27.43 5.84 17.36
C PRO A 606 -27.19 7.35 17.24
N PHE A 607 -26.40 7.75 16.25
CA PHE A 607 -26.20 9.16 15.95
C PHE A 607 -27.50 9.76 15.42
N THR A 608 -27.91 10.90 15.97
CA THR A 608 -29.13 11.61 15.54
C THR A 608 -28.94 12.39 14.24
N ARG A 609 -27.69 12.57 13.80
CA ARG A 609 -27.27 13.24 12.56
C ARG A 609 -25.95 12.64 12.06
N PRO A 610 -25.54 12.88 10.80
CA PRO A 610 -24.24 12.43 10.31
C PRO A 610 -23.09 13.02 11.14
N MET A 611 -22.01 12.24 11.27
CA MET A 611 -20.83 12.61 12.04
C MET A 611 -19.57 12.42 11.19
N ASP A 612 -18.62 13.34 11.24
CA ASP A 612 -17.30 13.17 10.64
C ASP A 612 -16.32 12.68 11.72
N MET A 613 -15.71 11.52 11.46
CA MET A 613 -14.56 11.03 12.22
C MET A 613 -13.30 11.32 11.41
N VAL A 614 -12.40 12.16 11.93
CA VAL A 614 -11.15 12.52 11.24
C VAL A 614 -10.01 12.46 12.24
N GLY A 615 -8.98 11.64 12.01
CA GLY A 615 -7.81 11.56 12.90
C GLY A 615 -7.62 10.20 13.56
N SER A 616 -6.67 10.17 14.51
CA SER A 616 -6.37 9.00 15.34
C SER A 616 -7.23 9.00 16.60
N PHE A 617 -7.68 7.82 17.03
CA PHE A 617 -8.31 7.66 18.34
C PHE A 617 -7.26 7.33 19.42
N SER A 618 -7.60 7.47 20.69
CA SER A 618 -6.74 7.09 21.81
C SER A 618 -7.58 6.53 22.96
N GLY A 619 -6.96 6.11 24.04
CA GLY A 619 -7.69 5.67 25.22
C GLY A 619 -6.81 5.32 26.39
N ASP A 620 -7.47 4.88 27.47
CA ASP A 620 -6.85 4.37 28.67
C ASP A 620 -7.71 3.22 29.21
N LEU A 621 -7.18 2.01 29.17
CA LEU A 621 -7.85 0.82 29.69
C LEU A 621 -7.38 0.54 31.11
N LYS A 622 -8.33 0.46 32.05
CA LYS A 622 -8.04 0.04 33.42
C LYS A 622 -8.29 -1.46 33.54
N VAL A 623 -7.22 -2.23 33.67
CA VAL A 623 -7.25 -3.70 33.65
C VAL A 623 -6.61 -4.31 34.89
N ARG A 624 -7.03 -5.52 35.23
CA ARG A 624 -6.34 -6.40 36.20
C ARG A 624 -6.18 -7.78 35.57
N ILE A 625 -4.97 -8.32 35.60
CA ILE A 625 -4.66 -9.63 35.03
C ILE A 625 -4.02 -10.57 36.05
N ASN A 626 -4.11 -11.88 35.86
CA ASN A 626 -3.40 -12.90 36.67
C ASN A 626 -1.98 -13.20 36.20
N LYS A 627 -1.53 -12.61 35.08
CA LYS A 627 -0.19 -12.79 34.49
C LYS A 627 0.65 -11.51 34.59
N ARG A 628 1.89 -11.54 34.09
CA ARG A 628 2.81 -10.39 34.12
C ARG A 628 2.75 -9.52 32.87
N ASP A 629 2.13 -10.03 31.81
CA ASP A 629 2.03 -9.34 30.54
C ASP A 629 0.93 -9.99 29.68
N PHE A 630 0.50 -9.27 28.65
CA PHE A 630 -0.36 -9.76 27.57
C PHE A 630 -0.33 -8.75 26.41
N ASP A 631 -0.75 -9.18 25.23
CA ASP A 631 -0.96 -8.30 24.09
C ASP A 631 -2.47 -8.07 23.92
N PHE A 632 -2.89 -6.86 23.52
CA PHE A 632 -4.30 -6.48 23.47
C PHE A 632 -4.63 -5.68 22.21
N THR A 633 -5.92 -5.68 21.85
CA THR A 633 -6.44 -4.91 20.73
C THR A 633 -7.60 -4.00 21.16
N VAL A 634 -7.72 -2.87 20.45
CA VAL A 634 -8.90 -2.02 20.48
C VAL A 634 -9.27 -1.71 19.04
N THR A 635 -10.43 -2.15 18.56
CA THR A 635 -10.86 -1.94 17.18
C THR A 635 -12.12 -1.10 17.12
N LEU A 636 -12.14 -0.15 16.19
CA LEU A 636 -13.24 0.77 15.98
C LEU A 636 -13.99 0.45 14.69
N TYR A 637 -15.32 0.42 14.77
CA TYR A 637 -16.22 0.20 13.65
C TYR A 637 -17.34 1.25 13.62
N GLU A 638 -17.80 1.56 12.40
CA GLU A 638 -19.15 2.08 12.19
C GLU A 638 -20.10 0.89 12.15
N LEU A 639 -21.00 0.78 13.13
CA LEU A 639 -22.14 -0.12 13.05
C LEU A 639 -23.30 0.61 12.37
N ARG A 640 -23.55 0.30 11.12
CA ARG A 640 -24.56 0.96 10.29
C ARG A 640 -25.96 0.58 10.72
N ALA A 641 -26.94 1.42 10.39
CA ALA A 641 -28.35 1.18 10.69
C ALA A 641 -28.90 -0.12 10.06
N ASP A 642 -28.32 -0.58 8.96
CA ASP A 642 -28.64 -1.86 8.30
C ASP A 642 -27.93 -3.08 8.91
N GLY A 643 -27.18 -2.87 10.00
CA GLY A 643 -26.42 -3.89 10.71
C GLY A 643 -25.05 -4.22 10.10
N ARG A 644 -24.65 -3.64 8.97
CA ARG A 644 -23.29 -3.84 8.43
C ARG A 644 -22.25 -3.08 9.27
N ARG A 645 -21.02 -3.59 9.32
CA ARG A 645 -19.91 -2.98 10.06
C ARG A 645 -18.84 -2.52 9.09
N MET A 646 -18.43 -1.26 9.17
CA MET A 646 -17.25 -0.75 8.46
C MET A 646 -16.10 -0.59 9.44
N GLN A 647 -14.94 -1.19 9.16
CA GLN A 647 -13.76 -0.95 9.97
C GLN A 647 -13.27 0.50 9.80
N LEU A 648 -13.09 1.19 10.92
CA LEU A 648 -12.62 2.57 10.95
C LEU A 648 -11.13 2.64 11.30
N SER A 649 -10.73 2.08 12.45
CA SER A 649 -9.34 2.12 12.91
C SER A 649 -9.09 1.02 13.93
N TYR A 650 -7.84 0.82 14.35
CA TYR A 650 -7.48 -0.11 15.41
C TYR A 650 -6.18 0.29 16.14
N TYR A 651 -6.02 -0.32 17.31
CA TYR A 651 -4.79 -0.42 18.08
C TYR A 651 -4.50 -1.91 18.30
N MET A 652 -3.24 -2.30 18.15
CA MET A 652 -2.71 -3.55 18.67
C MET A 652 -1.40 -3.24 19.38
N GLY A 653 -1.07 -3.93 20.47
CA GLY A 653 0.21 -3.72 21.13
C GLY A 653 0.39 -4.49 22.43
N ARG A 654 1.62 -4.43 22.92
CA ARG A 654 2.05 -5.12 24.14
C ARG A 654 1.77 -4.29 25.39
N ALA A 655 1.07 -4.86 26.37
CA ALA A 655 0.71 -4.15 27.60
C ALA A 655 1.95 -3.63 28.36
N SER A 656 3.01 -4.43 28.43
CA SER A 656 4.25 -4.02 29.11
C SER A 656 5.06 -2.93 28.40
N HIS A 657 4.75 -2.57 27.16
CA HIS A 657 5.40 -1.47 26.41
C HIS A 657 4.46 -0.31 26.11
N VAL A 658 3.20 -0.38 26.53
CA VAL A 658 2.17 0.58 26.15
C VAL A 658 2.50 2.03 26.53
N ARG A 659 3.23 2.23 27.64
CA ARG A 659 3.65 3.55 28.13
C ARG A 659 4.94 4.05 27.48
N ASP A 660 5.80 3.14 27.07
CA ASP A 660 7.12 3.44 26.51
C ASP A 660 7.57 2.27 25.62
N PRO A 661 7.69 2.47 24.30
CA PRO A 661 8.12 1.42 23.38
C PRO A 661 9.60 1.02 23.55
N THR A 662 10.38 1.84 24.25
CA THR A 662 11.83 1.63 24.49
C THR A 662 12.10 0.86 25.78
N THR A 663 11.21 1.00 26.79
CA THR A 663 11.41 0.43 28.13
C THR A 663 10.24 -0.46 28.53
N ARG A 664 10.51 -1.75 28.71
CA ARG A 664 9.50 -2.72 29.16
C ARG A 664 9.16 -2.56 30.64
N GLN A 665 7.88 -2.41 30.95
CA GLN A 665 7.31 -2.31 32.31
C GLN A 665 6.28 -3.43 32.53
N LEU A 666 6.68 -4.52 33.18
CA LEU A 666 5.78 -5.65 33.46
C LEU A 666 4.61 -5.24 34.37
N LEU A 667 3.46 -5.87 34.14
CA LEU A 667 2.28 -5.72 34.97
C LEU A 667 2.45 -6.55 36.26
N GLN A 668 1.84 -6.07 37.34
CA GLN A 668 1.78 -6.81 38.60
C GLN A 668 0.51 -7.67 38.63
N PRO A 669 0.61 -9.02 38.69
CA PRO A 669 -0.55 -9.88 38.77
C PRO A 669 -1.49 -9.49 39.93
N GLY A 670 -2.80 -9.45 39.66
CA GLY A 670 -3.83 -9.13 40.64
C GLY A 670 -3.98 -7.64 40.97
N GLN A 671 -3.16 -6.76 40.41
CA GLN A 671 -3.26 -5.31 40.61
C GLN A 671 -3.98 -4.63 39.45
N TRP A 672 -4.78 -3.61 39.75
CA TRP A 672 -5.33 -2.72 38.73
C TRP A 672 -4.23 -1.85 38.15
N THR A 673 -4.14 -1.80 36.82
CA THR A 673 -3.21 -0.95 36.08
C THR A 673 -3.92 -0.23 34.96
N ARG A 674 -3.35 0.90 34.53
CA ARG A 674 -3.83 1.69 33.40
C ARG A 674 -2.95 1.46 32.18
N LEU A 675 -3.57 1.20 31.05
CA LEU A 675 -2.91 1.00 29.76
C LEU A 675 -3.30 2.17 28.83
N PRO A 676 -2.61 3.32 28.93
CA PRO A 676 -2.82 4.43 28.01
C PRO A 676 -2.28 4.06 26.64
N PHE A 677 -3.04 4.32 25.59
CA PHE A 677 -2.63 4.07 24.20
C PHE A 677 -3.05 5.23 23.28
N ASP A 678 -2.16 5.64 22.40
CA ASP A 678 -2.34 6.79 21.48
C ASP A 678 -1.69 6.59 20.09
N ARG A 679 -0.76 5.64 19.98
CA ARG A 679 -0.15 5.19 18.72
C ARG A 679 -1.13 4.33 17.92
N THR A 680 -2.18 4.97 17.42
CA THR A 680 -3.25 4.37 16.60
C THR A 680 -3.27 4.94 15.20
N ARG A 681 -4.05 4.28 14.33
CA ARG A 681 -4.20 4.64 12.93
C ARG A 681 -5.21 5.78 12.74
N MET A 682 -4.90 6.67 11.81
CA MET A 682 -5.79 7.73 11.36
C MET A 682 -6.76 7.19 10.31
N VAL A 683 -8.00 7.66 10.37
CA VAL A 683 -9.02 7.51 9.32
C VAL A 683 -9.78 8.83 9.16
N ALA A 684 -10.32 9.09 7.97
CA ALA A 684 -11.33 10.13 7.78
C ALA A 684 -12.58 9.52 7.12
N ARG A 685 -13.71 9.55 7.82
CA ARG A 685 -14.97 8.94 7.38
C ARG A 685 -16.17 9.75 7.86
N ARG A 686 -17.12 10.00 6.94
CA ARG A 686 -18.47 10.46 7.26
C ARG A 686 -19.36 9.27 7.63
N LEU A 687 -19.75 9.21 8.90
CA LEU A 687 -20.66 8.23 9.48
C LEU A 687 -22.11 8.70 9.29
N ALA A 688 -23.00 7.81 8.89
CA ALA A 688 -24.39 8.17 8.62
C ALA A 688 -25.20 8.42 9.90
N ALA A 689 -26.28 9.22 9.80
CA ALA A 689 -27.30 9.25 10.84
C ALA A 689 -27.91 7.86 11.03
N GLY A 690 -28.21 7.48 12.28
CA GLY A 690 -28.66 6.15 12.65
C GLY A 690 -27.54 5.11 12.79
N SER A 691 -26.33 5.37 12.28
CA SER A 691 -25.16 4.55 12.61
C SER A 691 -24.80 4.70 14.09
N ARG A 692 -24.07 3.72 14.62
CA ARG A 692 -23.56 3.67 15.98
C ARG A 692 -22.05 3.49 15.93
N LEU A 693 -21.37 4.00 16.94
CA LEU A 693 -19.98 3.66 17.18
C LEU A 693 -19.91 2.30 17.86
N LEU A 694 -19.06 1.42 17.34
CA LEU A 694 -18.77 0.11 17.92
C LEU A 694 -17.28 0.01 18.25
N VAL A 695 -16.97 -0.20 19.53
CA VAL A 695 -15.62 -0.41 20.04
C VAL A 695 -15.51 -1.87 20.49
N LYS A 696 -14.51 -2.59 19.99
CA LYS A 696 -14.18 -3.94 20.44
C LYS A 696 -12.86 -3.95 21.19
N VAL A 697 -12.79 -4.68 22.31
CA VAL A 697 -11.56 -4.89 23.09
C VAL A 697 -11.34 -6.38 23.27
N ASP A 698 -10.11 -6.84 23.03
CA ASP A 698 -9.76 -8.26 23.11
C ASP A 698 -8.29 -8.47 23.54
N VAL A 699 -7.97 -9.70 23.92
CA VAL A 699 -6.61 -10.20 24.03
C VAL A 699 -6.13 -10.63 22.64
N LEU A 700 -4.97 -10.14 22.21
CA LEU A 700 -4.37 -10.52 20.95
C LEU A 700 -3.75 -11.92 21.05
N LYS A 701 -4.22 -12.85 20.21
CA LYS A 701 -3.71 -14.22 20.11
C LYS A 701 -4.06 -14.81 18.73
N ASP A 702 -3.13 -14.74 17.78
CA ASP A 702 -3.37 -15.23 16.42
C ASP A 702 -2.11 -15.81 15.75
N ALA A 703 -2.24 -16.20 14.48
CA ALA A 703 -1.17 -16.77 13.67
C ALA A 703 -0.31 -15.74 12.92
N MET A 704 -0.76 -14.48 12.85
CA MET A 704 -0.09 -13.37 12.17
C MET A 704 0.82 -12.56 13.11
N HIS A 705 0.72 -12.79 14.41
CA HIS A 705 1.49 -12.13 15.45
C HIS A 705 2.23 -13.12 16.34
N GLN A 706 3.34 -12.67 16.89
CA GLN A 706 3.93 -13.28 18.07
C GLN A 706 2.88 -13.37 19.20
N VAL A 707 2.79 -14.52 19.86
CA VAL A 707 1.82 -14.75 20.95
C VAL A 707 2.50 -14.52 22.29
N ASN A 708 1.94 -13.64 23.12
CA ASN A 708 2.37 -13.38 24.49
C ASN A 708 1.70 -14.35 25.47
N HIS A 709 2.49 -15.24 26.10
CA HIS A 709 2.02 -16.21 27.09
C HIS A 709 1.98 -15.64 28.52
N GLY A 710 2.44 -14.39 28.69
CA GLY A 710 2.31 -13.61 29.91
C GLY A 710 3.31 -13.96 31.01
N THR A 711 4.42 -14.63 30.67
CA THR A 711 5.43 -15.06 31.66
C THR A 711 6.30 -13.89 32.14
N GLY A 712 6.40 -12.85 31.31
CA GLY A 712 7.27 -11.69 31.52
C GLY A 712 8.68 -11.86 30.97
N ARG A 713 9.00 -12.99 30.32
CA ARG A 713 10.24 -13.18 29.55
C ARG A 713 10.12 -12.56 28.16
N ASP A 714 11.18 -12.61 27.36
CA ASP A 714 11.07 -12.27 25.93
C ASP A 714 10.04 -13.19 25.29
N VAL A 715 9.01 -12.57 24.71
CA VAL A 715 7.88 -13.27 24.11
C VAL A 715 8.33 -14.13 22.92
N SER A 716 9.46 -13.80 22.30
CA SER A 716 10.05 -14.60 21.22
C SER A 716 10.48 -15.99 21.65
N ASP A 717 10.76 -16.16 22.94
CA ASP A 717 11.20 -17.41 23.55
C ASP A 717 10.07 -18.17 24.27
N GLU A 718 8.88 -17.58 24.38
CA GLU A 718 7.72 -18.21 25.01
C GLU A 718 7.02 -19.22 24.07
N SER A 719 6.59 -20.35 24.62
CA SER A 719 5.90 -21.45 23.94
C SER A 719 4.59 -21.80 24.65
N VAL A 720 3.79 -22.69 24.06
CA VAL A 720 2.56 -23.20 24.72
C VAL A 720 2.83 -23.86 26.08
N ALA A 721 4.03 -24.42 26.29
CA ALA A 721 4.40 -25.00 27.59
C ALA A 721 4.50 -23.93 28.70
N ASP A 722 4.70 -22.67 28.31
CA ASP A 722 4.84 -21.55 29.23
C ASP A 722 3.50 -20.87 29.55
N ALA A 723 2.41 -21.25 28.86
CA ALA A 723 1.08 -20.66 29.03
C ALA A 723 0.56 -20.79 30.47
N GLY A 724 0.75 -21.94 31.12
CA GLY A 724 0.23 -22.21 32.48
C GLY A 724 -1.30 -22.10 32.56
N GLU A 725 -1.81 -21.51 33.63
CA GLU A 725 -3.26 -21.25 33.76
C GLU A 725 -3.77 -20.26 32.70
N PRO A 726 -5.06 -20.33 32.28
CA PRO A 726 -5.64 -19.35 31.37
C PRO A 726 -5.45 -17.90 31.85
N LEU A 727 -5.21 -16.99 30.92
CA LEU A 727 -5.18 -15.55 31.20
C LEU A 727 -6.59 -15.10 31.57
N ARG A 728 -6.73 -14.48 32.74
CA ARG A 728 -7.93 -13.78 33.17
C ARG A 728 -7.66 -12.29 33.10
N VAL A 729 -8.49 -11.56 32.37
CA VAL A 729 -8.45 -10.09 32.27
C VAL A 729 -9.76 -9.54 32.80
N ASP A 730 -9.69 -8.77 33.88
CA ASP A 730 -10.80 -7.93 34.33
C ASP A 730 -10.66 -6.55 33.69
N TRP A 731 -11.66 -6.14 32.92
CA TRP A 731 -11.76 -4.82 32.27
C TRP A 731 -12.70 -3.94 33.09
N HIS A 732 -12.19 -2.86 33.69
CA HIS A 732 -12.99 -1.99 34.55
C HIS A 732 -13.77 -0.95 33.73
N SER A 733 -14.94 -0.55 34.23
CA SER A 733 -15.75 0.52 33.61
C SER A 733 -15.15 1.94 33.68
N ASP A 734 -13.95 2.08 34.28
CA ASP A 734 -13.18 3.33 34.26
C ASP A 734 -12.39 3.47 32.95
N SER A 735 -12.37 2.40 32.14
CA SER A 735 -11.74 2.39 30.83
C SER A 735 -12.46 3.34 29.89
N MET A 736 -11.68 4.05 29.09
CA MET A 736 -12.22 5.03 28.15
C MET A 736 -11.49 5.00 26.82
N VAL A 737 -12.18 5.47 25.79
CA VAL A 737 -11.63 5.82 24.49
C VAL A 737 -11.96 7.28 24.16
N SER A 738 -11.04 7.96 23.50
CA SER A 738 -11.21 9.31 22.98
C SER A 738 -11.19 9.25 21.46
N ILE A 739 -12.26 9.73 20.83
CA ILE A 739 -12.47 9.57 19.38
C ILE A 739 -12.71 10.95 18.79
N PRO A 740 -11.96 11.33 17.73
CA PRO A 740 -12.15 12.62 17.06
C PRO A 740 -13.42 12.53 16.23
N LEU A 741 -14.53 13.02 16.78
CA LEU A 741 -15.87 12.77 16.25
C LEU A 741 -16.74 14.00 16.43
N GLN A 742 -17.02 14.67 15.33
CA GLN A 742 -17.79 15.90 15.30
C GLN A 742 -19.02 15.76 14.40
N PRO A 743 -20.14 16.43 14.74
CA PRO A 743 -21.27 16.46 13.84
C PRO A 743 -20.93 17.15 12.52
N VAL A 744 -21.48 16.66 11.42
CA VAL A 744 -21.40 17.38 10.14
C VAL A 744 -22.04 18.75 10.30
N THR A 745 -21.30 19.80 9.98
CA THR A 745 -21.85 21.16 9.90
C THR A 745 -22.80 21.24 8.72
N PRO A 746 -24.08 21.63 8.93
CA PRO A 746 -24.93 22.03 7.81
C PRO A 746 -24.25 23.22 7.15
N ASP A 747 -23.94 23.11 5.86
CA ASP A 747 -23.24 24.10 5.03
C ASP A 747 -21.72 24.14 5.21
N GLY A 748 -21.05 23.34 4.38
CA GLY A 748 -19.62 23.40 4.04
C GLY A 748 -19.43 22.89 2.62
#